data_AF-A0A8H5AC67-F1
#
_entry.id   AF-A0A8H5AC67-F1
#
_cell.length_a   1.000
_cell.length_b   1.000
_cell.length_c   1.000
_cell.angle_alpha   90.00
_cell.angle_beta   90.00
_cell.angle_gamma   90.00
#
_symmetry.space_group_name_H-M   'P 1'
#
loop_
_entity.id
_entity.type
_entity.pdbx_description
1 polymer ?
#
loop_
_entity_poly.entity_id
_entity_poly.type
_entity_poly.pdbx_seq_one_letter_code
_entity_poly.pdbx_strand_id
1 'polypeptide(L)'
;MTTLNIVEATIEDLQTALSQGALTSVDLVALYLRRICRYDRALNSTPILNSHVFEEAAASDDYRASGKPIRKLEGIPYTVKDSFKVKGMTVACASPAFKDLIAMDDAFTVSVIRNQGGILIGKTNMPPMACGGMQRGIYGRAESPYNSTYLAAAFASGSSNGSAVSTTASLAAFGLGEETVSSGRSPASNNGLVAYTPSRGLISIRGNWPLYPTGDVVVPHTRTMRDMLALLQVLLVQDPLTKGDFWRDQPFVELPKSSLSADKIQDIGNHTTLQGLRFAVPAMYIGGPVPQGAKPVTVNPRVVQVWEEARRQLENLGAEIVVVDDFPAVTAYENPSLSPRGTTQLPTSWHQTERGPMVAHGWDQFLRNNADPNYPSLKGVEGTNIFPMSMRTPVELEHLPTTTAIKWSQLTNYLEDTTMYQVENLKDALIALEDLRRKLLDDYLAEVDCDGFVFPAAGDVGAADADVNPSSALHAWKNGVYYSNGNGALRHLGIPTVTVPMGMVADKQMPIGLTFAGRAYDDERLLAWANAFEIKTGSRTPPPLTPPLQTDMITLSPQLPRASEVRDPPRSIQSIHAQDERMYLVNLYFRFIHDSPHSLFHEPTFKASAAEGTVSKPVLLAMLGLSARFATEPDIVARGPMYRAQATAALKEDLEHICIENIQACILVGNNFFGEGDADAESLYFGLASRMTQILKLGEINESDDGVMREVKRRIFWTCFIIDTWASGGSNLSPQFRWRTKQPRGPLDEYMFYNMRSGDDDVADSDWKPGLWAHMVRLVGLYAQIQNLQQELANGVEWNESFIDESVQRLEAELSAFEEGLGPELMFSRENLASFVERGLGRVFIAFHLGYHHYYTLLFYQYLDHRRPPTRNGRKYASSCKAHAAIVCDVLKASREVPGAEALYNIVGHVTIVSSSVLLHTYLFGESHELEESRDRLSSNLESLVQLRNYWPSVEMMIKRLVVFQKNCIQSMNAESYRFDRWMVKFLIAHALALEDKVDDSWSAASVDAANGDAHLERGRITQAMIMDIQNYDTET
;
A
#
# COMPACT_ATOMS: atom_id res chain seq x y z
N MET A 1 -18.85 -0.13 -30.41
CA MET A 1 -18.31 -1.06 -29.39
C MET A 1 -18.86 -0.60 -28.06
N THR A 2 -19.44 -1.51 -27.28
CA THR A 2 -19.96 -1.17 -25.95
C THR A 2 -18.77 -1.14 -24.98
N THR A 3 -18.67 -0.13 -24.12
CA THR A 3 -17.59 -0.04 -23.13
C THR A 3 -18.15 -0.21 -21.73
N LEU A 4 -17.48 -0.98 -20.88
CA LEU A 4 -17.78 -1.14 -19.45
C LEU A 4 -16.82 -0.27 -18.63
N ASN A 5 -17.32 0.48 -17.66
CA ASN A 5 -16.50 1.16 -16.68
C ASN A 5 -16.51 0.36 -15.38
N ILE A 6 -15.35 -0.01 -14.81
CA ILE A 6 -15.31 -0.74 -13.54
C ILE A 6 -15.80 0.07 -12.35
N VAL A 7 -15.84 1.41 -12.47
CA VAL A 7 -16.47 2.29 -11.49
C VAL A 7 -17.98 2.15 -11.59
N GLU A 8 -18.61 1.82 -10.47
CA GLU A 8 -20.03 1.46 -10.38
C GLU A 8 -20.46 0.22 -11.19
N ALA A 9 -19.52 -0.56 -11.75
CA ALA A 9 -19.87 -1.87 -12.32
C ALA A 9 -20.45 -2.78 -11.25
N THR A 10 -21.52 -3.49 -11.60
CA THR A 10 -22.10 -4.55 -10.78
C THR A 10 -21.26 -5.82 -10.88
N ILE A 11 -21.44 -6.74 -9.93
CA ILE A 11 -20.82 -8.08 -9.96
C ILE A 11 -21.16 -8.77 -11.29
N GLU A 12 -22.40 -8.64 -11.76
CA GLU A 12 -22.86 -9.25 -13.01
C GLU A 12 -22.19 -8.63 -14.25
N ASP A 13 -21.99 -7.32 -14.28
CA ASP A 13 -21.26 -6.66 -15.37
C ASP A 13 -19.83 -7.20 -15.47
N LEU A 14 -19.15 -7.31 -14.33
CA LEU A 14 -17.79 -7.82 -14.23
C LEU A 14 -17.72 -9.31 -14.62
N GLN A 15 -18.64 -10.14 -14.14
CA GLN A 15 -18.73 -11.55 -14.53
C GLN A 15 -19.01 -11.73 -16.02
N THR A 16 -19.85 -10.87 -16.58
CA THR A 16 -20.16 -10.86 -18.02
C THR A 16 -18.90 -10.54 -18.82
N ALA A 17 -18.18 -9.50 -18.43
CA ALA A 17 -16.94 -9.10 -19.11
C ALA A 17 -15.85 -10.19 -19.01
N LEU A 18 -15.69 -10.83 -17.84
CA LEU A 18 -14.79 -11.98 -17.64
C LEU A 18 -15.21 -13.20 -18.49
N SER A 19 -16.51 -13.49 -18.55
CA SER A 19 -17.03 -14.63 -19.31
C SER A 19 -16.97 -14.45 -20.82
N GLN A 20 -17.00 -13.20 -21.28
CA GLN A 20 -16.80 -12.83 -22.68
C GLN A 20 -15.32 -12.78 -23.08
N GLY A 21 -14.40 -12.87 -22.12
CA GLY A 21 -12.97 -12.69 -22.36
C GLY A 21 -12.59 -11.24 -22.70
N ALA A 22 -13.42 -10.26 -22.32
CA ALA A 22 -13.11 -8.84 -22.51
C ALA A 22 -12.00 -8.35 -21.56
N LEU A 23 -11.81 -9.06 -20.46
CA LEU A 23 -10.67 -8.98 -19.55
C LEU A 23 -10.51 -10.30 -18.80
N THR A 24 -9.35 -10.50 -18.19
CA THR A 24 -9.07 -11.57 -17.23
C THR A 24 -9.27 -11.13 -15.78
N SER A 25 -9.27 -12.06 -14.83
CA SER A 25 -9.34 -11.77 -13.40
C SER A 25 -8.06 -11.06 -12.94
N VAL A 26 -6.90 -11.42 -13.50
CA VAL A 26 -5.64 -10.70 -13.31
C VAL A 26 -5.77 -9.23 -13.74
N ASP A 27 -6.37 -8.97 -14.92
CA ASP A 27 -6.60 -7.61 -15.40
C ASP A 27 -7.53 -6.84 -14.45
N LEU A 28 -8.63 -7.46 -14.04
CA LEU A 28 -9.61 -6.83 -13.15
C LEU A 28 -8.97 -6.45 -11.80
N VAL A 29 -8.17 -7.34 -11.22
CA VAL A 29 -7.39 -7.07 -10.01
C VAL A 29 -6.40 -5.93 -10.24
N ALA A 30 -5.67 -5.92 -11.35
CA ALA A 30 -4.73 -4.86 -11.67
C ALA A 30 -5.43 -3.48 -11.77
N LEU A 31 -6.63 -3.42 -12.35
CA LEU A 31 -7.43 -2.19 -12.42
C LEU A 31 -7.83 -1.69 -11.02
N TYR A 32 -8.32 -2.57 -10.15
CA TYR A 32 -8.64 -2.20 -8.77
C TYR A 32 -7.41 -1.74 -7.97
N LEU A 33 -6.27 -2.43 -8.11
CA LEU A 33 -5.01 -2.04 -7.45
C LEU A 33 -4.49 -0.69 -7.95
N ARG A 34 -4.68 -0.35 -9.24
CA ARG A 34 -4.38 0.99 -9.77
C ARG A 34 -5.23 2.07 -9.11
N ARG A 35 -6.54 1.82 -8.94
CA ARG A 35 -7.42 2.73 -8.21
C ARG A 35 -6.98 2.90 -6.76
N ILE A 36 -6.60 1.81 -6.08
CA ILE A 36 -6.07 1.85 -4.72
C ILE A 36 -4.79 2.71 -4.66
N CYS A 37 -3.83 2.46 -5.54
CA CYS A 37 -2.58 3.23 -5.58
C CYS A 37 -2.83 4.73 -5.81
N ARG A 38 -3.84 5.09 -6.62
CA ARG A 38 -4.16 6.47 -6.96
C ARG A 38 -4.91 7.21 -5.85
N TYR A 39 -5.96 6.58 -5.30
CA TYR A 39 -6.91 7.26 -4.42
C TYR A 39 -6.71 6.93 -2.96
N ASP A 40 -6.31 5.70 -2.64
CA ASP A 40 -6.32 5.21 -1.26
C ASP A 40 -5.16 5.75 -0.41
N ARG A 41 -4.17 6.41 -1.02
CA ARG A 41 -3.15 7.17 -0.27
C ARG A 41 -3.77 8.31 0.56
N ALA A 42 -4.87 8.89 0.08
CA ALA A 42 -5.61 9.95 0.79
C ALA A 42 -6.81 9.39 1.57
N LEU A 43 -7.42 8.29 1.10
CA LEU A 43 -8.59 7.69 1.75
C LEU A 43 -8.24 6.69 2.85
N ASN A 44 -7.08 6.04 2.79
CA ASN A 44 -6.56 5.10 3.77
C ASN A 44 -7.56 3.99 4.17
N SER A 45 -8.28 3.45 3.20
CA SER A 45 -9.33 2.46 3.42
C SER A 45 -8.83 1.02 3.42
N THR A 46 -7.76 0.71 2.66
CA THR A 46 -7.22 -0.64 2.45
C THR A 46 -5.72 -0.69 2.80
N PRO A 47 -5.35 -0.54 4.08
CA PRO A 47 -3.95 -0.43 4.50
C PRO A 47 -3.14 -1.73 4.34
N ILE A 48 -3.79 -2.89 4.20
CA ILE A 48 -3.13 -4.19 4.09
C ILE A 48 -3.57 -4.84 2.79
N LEU A 49 -2.65 -5.01 1.83
CA LEU A 49 -2.91 -5.73 0.59
C LEU A 49 -2.58 -7.21 0.74
N ASN A 50 -3.34 -8.07 0.06
CA ASN A 50 -3.03 -9.49 -0.05
C ASN A 50 -1.83 -9.69 -0.97
N SER A 51 -0.71 -10.18 -0.43
CA SER A 51 0.51 -10.43 -1.20
C SER A 51 0.36 -11.52 -2.28
N HIS A 52 -0.68 -12.34 -2.19
CA HIS A 52 -0.96 -13.44 -3.14
C HIS A 52 -2.12 -13.10 -4.10
N VAL A 53 -2.57 -11.83 -4.15
CA VAL A 53 -3.76 -11.43 -4.93
C VAL A 53 -3.68 -11.81 -6.41
N PHE A 54 -2.50 -11.71 -7.04
CA PHE A 54 -2.31 -12.10 -8.43
C PHE A 54 -2.23 -13.62 -8.62
N GLU A 55 -1.76 -14.37 -7.62
CA GLU A 55 -1.79 -15.83 -7.64
C GLU A 55 -3.23 -16.34 -7.54
N GLU A 56 -4.04 -15.74 -6.66
CA GLU A 56 -5.49 -16.03 -6.55
C GLU A 56 -6.22 -15.68 -7.86
N ALA A 57 -5.86 -14.55 -8.50
CA ALA A 57 -6.44 -14.13 -9.77
C ALA A 57 -6.07 -15.05 -10.93
N ALA A 58 -4.80 -15.39 -11.07
CA ALA A 58 -4.33 -16.33 -12.10
C ALA A 58 -4.97 -17.71 -11.94
N ALA A 59 -5.10 -18.20 -10.70
CA ALA A 59 -5.79 -19.46 -10.42
C ALA A 59 -7.29 -19.41 -10.80
N SER A 60 -7.93 -18.24 -10.69
CA SER A 60 -9.31 -18.05 -11.16
C SER A 60 -9.41 -18.06 -12.69
N ASP A 61 -8.44 -17.45 -13.38
CA ASP A 61 -8.36 -17.48 -14.85
C ASP A 61 -8.10 -18.90 -15.37
N ASP A 62 -7.20 -19.65 -14.73
CA ASP A 62 -6.97 -21.07 -15.00
C ASP A 62 -8.23 -21.91 -14.77
N TYR A 63 -8.96 -21.66 -13.68
CA TYR A 63 -10.24 -22.33 -13.41
C TYR A 63 -11.25 -22.05 -14.53
N ARG A 64 -11.38 -20.79 -14.96
CA ARG A 64 -12.26 -20.38 -16.06
C ARG A 64 -11.86 -21.04 -17.38
N ALA A 65 -10.57 -21.10 -17.69
CA ALA A 65 -10.04 -21.74 -18.90
C ALA A 65 -10.22 -23.27 -18.91
N SER A 66 -10.31 -23.90 -17.73
CA SER A 66 -10.46 -25.36 -17.61
C SER A 66 -11.79 -25.93 -18.10
N GLY A 67 -12.78 -25.08 -18.41
CA GLY A 67 -14.11 -25.49 -18.87
C GLY A 67 -15.04 -26.02 -17.78
N LYS A 68 -14.66 -25.87 -16.49
CA LYS A 68 -15.53 -26.17 -15.35
C LYS A 68 -16.69 -25.16 -15.24
N PRO A 69 -17.80 -25.51 -14.58
CA PRO A 69 -18.88 -24.57 -14.31
C PRO A 69 -18.36 -23.33 -13.58
N ILE A 70 -18.64 -22.14 -14.12
CA ILE A 70 -18.23 -20.86 -13.52
C ILE A 70 -18.87 -20.72 -12.14
N ARG A 71 -18.05 -20.44 -11.12
CA ARG A 71 -18.52 -20.25 -9.74
C ARG A 71 -19.17 -18.87 -9.58
N LYS A 72 -20.03 -18.72 -8.57
CA LYS A 72 -20.88 -17.54 -8.38
C LYS A 72 -20.13 -16.21 -8.20
N LEU A 73 -18.86 -16.24 -7.81
CA LEU A 73 -18.01 -15.05 -7.68
C LEU A 73 -16.67 -15.24 -8.40
N GLU A 74 -16.60 -16.13 -9.40
CA GLU A 74 -15.37 -16.43 -10.12
C GLU A 74 -14.71 -15.15 -10.65
N GLY A 75 -13.50 -14.86 -10.17
CA GLY A 75 -12.68 -13.75 -10.62
C GLY A 75 -13.06 -12.39 -10.01
N ILE A 76 -14.02 -12.35 -9.09
CA ILE A 76 -14.57 -11.08 -8.55
C ILE A 76 -13.77 -10.61 -7.34
N PRO A 77 -13.13 -9.41 -7.40
CA PRO A 77 -12.31 -8.94 -6.30
C PRO A 77 -13.11 -8.30 -5.16
N TYR A 78 -12.72 -8.56 -3.92
CA TYR A 78 -13.39 -8.05 -2.72
C TYR A 78 -12.40 -7.65 -1.61
N THR A 79 -12.88 -6.89 -0.63
CA THR A 79 -12.14 -6.57 0.60
C THR A 79 -12.84 -7.11 1.84
N VAL A 80 -12.09 -7.29 2.93
CA VAL A 80 -12.65 -7.64 4.25
C VAL A 80 -12.14 -6.70 5.32
N LYS A 81 -12.90 -6.48 6.39
CA LYS A 81 -12.45 -5.71 7.56
C LYS A 81 -11.30 -6.41 8.29
N ASP A 82 -10.44 -5.65 8.96
CA ASP A 82 -9.29 -6.24 9.65
C ASP A 82 -9.64 -7.25 10.78
N SER A 83 -10.89 -7.24 11.24
CA SER A 83 -11.44 -8.22 12.20
C SER A 83 -11.58 -9.65 11.63
N PHE A 84 -11.56 -9.83 10.31
CA PHE A 84 -11.74 -11.14 9.68
C PHE A 84 -10.41 -11.89 9.60
N LYS A 85 -10.42 -13.16 10.01
CA LYS A 85 -9.30 -14.07 9.76
C LYS A 85 -9.16 -14.34 8.26
N VAL A 86 -7.95 -14.18 7.75
CA VAL A 86 -7.54 -14.59 6.40
C VAL A 86 -6.24 -15.34 6.54
N LYS A 87 -6.22 -16.62 6.19
CA LYS A 87 -5.08 -17.50 6.42
C LYS A 87 -3.78 -16.90 5.91
N GLY A 88 -2.78 -16.80 6.79
CA GLY A 88 -1.44 -16.29 6.48
C GLY A 88 -1.30 -14.77 6.51
N MET A 89 -2.38 -14.02 6.72
CA MET A 89 -2.34 -12.56 6.90
C MET A 89 -2.48 -12.20 8.39
N THR A 90 -2.08 -10.97 8.75
CA THR A 90 -2.32 -10.43 10.09
C THR A 90 -3.83 -10.31 10.36
N VAL A 91 -4.24 -10.46 11.62
CA VAL A 91 -5.61 -10.25 12.10
C VAL A 91 -5.59 -9.38 13.35
N ALA A 92 -5.06 -8.17 13.18
CA ALA A 92 -4.75 -7.27 14.29
C ALA A 92 -5.97 -6.58 14.89
N CYS A 93 -7.10 -6.55 14.16
CA CYS A 93 -8.26 -5.74 14.52
C CYS A 93 -7.85 -4.26 14.76
N ALA A 94 -6.88 -3.78 13.97
CA ALA A 94 -6.19 -2.49 14.09
C ALA A 94 -5.61 -2.13 15.48
N SER A 95 -5.43 -3.12 16.36
CA SER A 95 -4.87 -2.93 17.70
C SER A 95 -3.35 -3.11 17.71
N PRO A 96 -2.59 -2.24 18.40
CA PRO A 96 -1.15 -2.43 18.59
C PRO A 96 -0.79 -3.75 19.27
N ALA A 97 -1.64 -4.25 20.16
CA ALA A 97 -1.42 -5.52 20.87
C ALA A 97 -1.39 -6.74 19.94
N PHE A 98 -2.10 -6.69 18.82
CA PHE A 98 -2.25 -7.80 17.89
C PHE A 98 -1.64 -7.55 16.51
N LYS A 99 -0.76 -6.53 16.38
CA LYS A 99 -0.15 -6.14 15.10
C LYS A 99 0.58 -7.30 14.40
N ASP A 100 1.12 -8.25 15.17
CA ASP A 100 1.88 -9.40 14.69
C ASP A 100 1.07 -10.71 14.76
N LEU A 101 -0.21 -10.67 15.16
CA LEU A 101 -1.08 -11.86 15.23
C LEU A 101 -1.43 -12.34 13.82
N ILE A 102 -1.07 -13.58 13.50
CA ILE A 102 -1.32 -14.18 12.18
C ILE A 102 -2.54 -15.10 12.23
N ALA A 103 -3.45 -14.96 11.27
CA ALA A 103 -4.57 -15.88 11.13
C ALA A 103 -4.11 -17.24 10.55
N MET A 104 -4.41 -18.34 11.25
CA MET A 104 -3.94 -19.68 10.87
C MET A 104 -4.88 -20.41 9.89
N ASP A 105 -6.11 -19.92 9.78
CA ASP A 105 -7.19 -20.36 8.90
C ASP A 105 -8.08 -19.16 8.53
N ASP A 106 -8.98 -19.34 7.58
CA ASP A 106 -9.92 -18.30 7.17
C ASP A 106 -11.12 -18.19 8.10
N ALA A 107 -11.69 -17.00 8.22
CA ALA A 107 -13.06 -16.85 8.67
C ALA A 107 -14.02 -17.63 7.77
N PHE A 108 -15.16 -18.07 8.31
CA PHE A 108 -16.12 -18.89 7.56
C PHE A 108 -16.55 -18.21 6.26
N THR A 109 -16.93 -16.93 6.34
CA THR A 109 -17.34 -16.12 5.18
C THR A 109 -16.24 -15.95 4.13
N VAL A 110 -14.99 -15.76 4.57
CA VAL A 110 -13.82 -15.69 3.67
C VAL A 110 -13.65 -17.02 2.94
N SER A 111 -13.72 -18.15 3.65
CA SER A 111 -13.60 -19.48 3.03
C SER A 111 -14.73 -19.75 2.03
N VAL A 112 -15.96 -19.32 2.33
CA VAL A 112 -17.13 -19.47 1.46
C VAL A 112 -16.95 -18.66 0.17
N ILE A 113 -16.52 -17.40 0.26
CA ILE A 113 -16.28 -16.55 -0.92
C ILE A 113 -15.13 -17.10 -1.77
N ARG A 114 -14.00 -17.47 -1.16
CA ARG A 114 -12.85 -18.05 -1.85
C ARG A 114 -13.22 -19.35 -2.57
N ASN A 115 -14.02 -20.20 -1.94
CA ASN A 115 -14.53 -21.42 -2.56
C ASN A 115 -15.45 -21.14 -3.76
N GLN A 116 -16.14 -20.00 -3.77
CA GLN A 116 -16.93 -19.50 -4.91
C GLN A 116 -16.13 -18.65 -5.91
N GLY A 117 -14.80 -18.60 -5.79
CA GLY A 117 -13.90 -17.99 -6.76
C GLY A 117 -13.67 -16.49 -6.59
N GLY A 118 -14.13 -15.90 -5.48
CA GLY A 118 -13.83 -14.50 -5.17
C GLY A 118 -12.35 -14.32 -4.81
N ILE A 119 -11.78 -13.16 -5.19
CA ILE A 119 -10.35 -12.84 -5.02
C ILE A 119 -10.19 -11.77 -3.95
N LEU A 120 -9.43 -12.04 -2.90
CA LEU A 120 -9.24 -11.06 -1.83
C LEU A 120 -8.18 -10.03 -2.23
N ILE A 121 -8.57 -8.77 -2.38
CA ILE A 121 -7.65 -7.64 -2.61
C ILE A 121 -6.82 -7.35 -1.36
N GLY A 122 -7.46 -7.33 -0.19
CA GLY A 122 -6.81 -6.92 1.05
C GLY A 122 -7.77 -6.71 2.21
N LYS A 123 -7.21 -6.28 3.34
CA LYS A 123 -7.92 -5.98 4.58
C LYS A 123 -8.10 -4.47 4.75
N THR A 124 -9.27 -4.09 5.26
CA THR A 124 -9.72 -2.70 5.35
C THR A 124 -9.60 -2.12 6.76
N ASN A 125 -9.40 -0.80 6.82
CA ASN A 125 -9.13 -0.04 8.02
C ASN A 125 -10.30 -0.03 9.01
N MET A 126 -9.98 0.13 10.29
CA MET A 126 -10.89 0.17 11.42
C MET A 126 -10.20 0.75 12.67
N PRO A 127 -10.94 1.23 13.69
CA PRO A 127 -10.39 1.52 15.01
C PRO A 127 -10.01 0.23 15.76
N PRO A 128 -9.11 0.31 16.77
CA PRO A 128 -8.71 -0.85 17.56
C PRO A 128 -9.90 -1.61 18.14
N MET A 129 -9.91 -2.93 17.90
CA MET A 129 -10.88 -3.89 18.43
C MET A 129 -12.33 -3.61 18.06
N ALA A 130 -12.55 -2.86 16.97
CA ALA A 130 -13.86 -2.33 16.58
C ALA A 130 -14.54 -1.45 17.66
N CYS A 131 -13.83 -1.09 18.74
CA CYS A 131 -14.38 -0.38 19.90
C CYS A 131 -14.38 1.13 19.65
N GLY A 132 -15.19 1.55 18.68
CA GLY A 132 -15.29 2.94 18.24
C GLY A 132 -15.88 3.08 16.83
N GLY A 133 -15.61 4.22 16.20
CA GLY A 133 -15.94 4.48 14.81
C GLY A 133 -14.80 5.08 14.02
N MET A 134 -14.43 6.32 14.34
CA MET A 134 -13.45 7.10 13.57
C MET A 134 -12.17 7.42 14.33
N GLN A 135 -11.97 6.81 15.50
CA GLN A 135 -10.70 6.84 16.21
C GLN A 135 -9.61 6.15 15.39
N ARG A 136 -8.36 6.58 15.53
CA ARG A 136 -7.24 6.00 14.77
C ARG A 136 -6.72 4.73 15.43
N GLY A 137 -6.54 3.68 14.62
CA GLY A 137 -5.80 2.47 14.99
C GLY A 137 -4.36 2.50 14.49
N ILE A 138 -3.68 1.35 14.50
CA ILE A 138 -2.29 1.25 14.00
C ILE A 138 -2.15 1.61 12.51
N TYR A 139 -3.27 1.59 11.78
CA TYR A 139 -3.33 1.96 10.38
C TYR A 139 -3.97 3.34 10.17
N GLY A 140 -4.10 4.18 11.21
CA GLY A 140 -4.83 5.45 11.11
C GLY A 140 -6.35 5.26 11.07
N ARG A 141 -7.04 5.98 10.19
CA ARG A 141 -8.49 5.84 9.90
C ARG A 141 -8.76 6.06 8.42
N ALA A 142 -9.91 5.60 7.91
CA ALA A 142 -10.34 5.89 6.55
C ALA A 142 -11.04 7.26 6.44
N GLU A 143 -10.88 7.95 5.31
CA GLU A 143 -11.47 9.26 5.01
C GLU A 143 -12.56 9.18 3.93
N SER A 144 -13.48 10.15 3.92
CA SER A 144 -14.66 10.10 3.03
C SER A 144 -14.30 10.34 1.56
N PRO A 145 -14.75 9.48 0.62
CA PRO A 145 -14.58 9.70 -0.81
C PRO A 145 -15.60 10.71 -1.38
N TYR A 146 -16.61 11.13 -0.61
CA TYR A 146 -17.56 12.16 -1.03
C TYR A 146 -17.09 13.56 -0.70
N ASN A 147 -16.67 13.78 0.54
CA ASN A 147 -16.26 15.09 1.02
C ASN A 147 -15.30 14.95 2.21
N SER A 148 -14.06 15.40 2.04
CA SER A 148 -12.99 15.30 3.04
C SER A 148 -13.23 16.15 4.29
N THR A 149 -14.23 17.05 4.30
CA THR A 149 -14.58 17.82 5.51
C THR A 149 -15.50 17.07 6.46
N TYR A 150 -16.01 15.89 6.09
CA TYR A 150 -16.94 15.09 6.88
C TYR A 150 -16.44 13.66 7.06
N LEU A 151 -16.85 13.02 8.16
CA LEU A 151 -16.43 11.66 8.48
C LEU A 151 -17.09 10.63 7.57
N ALA A 152 -16.31 9.62 7.17
CA ALA A 152 -16.79 8.46 6.44
C ALA A 152 -17.73 7.55 7.24
N ALA A 153 -17.87 7.75 8.56
CA ALA A 153 -18.82 7.04 9.41
C ALA A 153 -19.10 7.86 10.68
N ALA A 154 -20.06 7.41 11.50
CA ALA A 154 -20.31 7.99 12.81
C ALA A 154 -19.09 7.79 13.72
N PHE A 155 -18.77 8.83 14.50
CA PHE A 155 -17.51 8.89 15.24
C PHE A 155 -17.36 7.79 16.30
N ALA A 156 -18.45 7.43 16.97
CA ALA A 156 -18.41 6.51 18.11
C ALA A 156 -18.74 5.05 17.75
N SER A 157 -19.51 4.79 16.68
CA SER A 157 -19.71 3.44 16.15
C SER A 157 -19.81 3.47 14.62
N GLY A 158 -18.68 3.24 14.00
CA GLY A 158 -18.49 3.31 12.55
C GLY A 158 -17.27 2.50 12.11
N SER A 159 -16.97 1.42 12.84
CA SER A 159 -15.66 0.78 12.76
C SER A 159 -15.37 0.09 11.44
N SER A 160 -16.37 -0.21 10.61
CA SER A 160 -16.16 -0.72 9.24
C SER A 160 -15.92 0.41 8.22
N ASN A 161 -15.27 1.50 8.65
CA ASN A 161 -15.03 2.69 7.82
C ASN A 161 -14.25 2.35 6.54
N GLY A 162 -13.18 1.56 6.61
CA GLY A 162 -12.41 1.16 5.43
C GLY A 162 -13.21 0.28 4.46
N SER A 163 -14.06 -0.61 4.97
CA SER A 163 -14.90 -1.48 4.13
C SER A 163 -15.88 -0.66 3.29
N ALA A 164 -16.54 0.32 3.91
CA ALA A 164 -17.47 1.20 3.18
C ALA A 164 -16.74 2.14 2.21
N VAL A 165 -15.64 2.77 2.64
CA VAL A 165 -14.88 3.68 1.77
C VAL A 165 -14.32 2.95 0.55
N SER A 166 -13.71 1.77 0.72
CA SER A 166 -13.17 0.98 -0.39
C SER A 166 -14.24 0.53 -1.38
N THR A 167 -15.41 0.11 -0.89
CA THR A 167 -16.55 -0.28 -1.75
C THR A 167 -17.10 0.91 -2.53
N THR A 168 -17.25 2.07 -1.88
CA THR A 168 -17.79 3.28 -2.50
C THR A 168 -16.86 3.90 -3.52
N ALA A 169 -15.56 3.90 -3.24
CA ALA A 169 -14.54 4.36 -4.17
C ALA A 169 -14.24 3.34 -5.29
N SER A 170 -15.01 2.25 -5.41
CA SER A 170 -14.78 1.17 -6.38
C SER A 170 -13.33 0.69 -6.35
N LEU A 171 -12.79 0.45 -5.15
CA LEU A 171 -11.46 -0.14 -4.93
C LEU A 171 -11.52 -1.68 -4.86
N ALA A 172 -12.74 -2.20 -4.77
CA ALA A 172 -13.10 -3.59 -5.02
C ALA A 172 -14.58 -3.66 -5.45
N ALA A 173 -15.05 -4.83 -5.89
CA ALA A 173 -16.44 -5.01 -6.31
C ALA A 173 -17.40 -4.89 -5.12
N PHE A 174 -17.04 -5.46 -3.96
CA PHE A 174 -17.77 -5.36 -2.70
C PHE A 174 -16.81 -5.47 -1.50
N GLY A 175 -17.31 -5.18 -0.30
CA GLY A 175 -16.57 -5.28 0.94
C GLY A 175 -17.34 -6.04 2.02
N LEU A 176 -16.63 -6.66 2.97
CA LEU A 176 -17.22 -7.23 4.18
C LEU A 176 -16.83 -6.41 5.41
N GLY A 177 -17.83 -5.91 6.11
CA GLY A 177 -17.74 -5.28 7.42
C GLY A 177 -18.35 -6.14 8.53
N GLU A 178 -18.45 -5.56 9.72
CA GLU A 178 -19.00 -6.20 10.91
C GLU A 178 -19.67 -5.15 11.79
N GLU A 179 -20.78 -5.51 12.45
CA GLU A 179 -21.55 -4.61 13.31
C GLU A 179 -21.85 -5.17 14.69
N THR A 180 -21.52 -4.38 15.71
CA THR A 180 -21.90 -4.62 17.12
C THR A 180 -22.96 -3.63 17.62
N VAL A 181 -22.94 -2.38 17.13
CA VAL A 181 -23.89 -1.30 17.46
C VAL A 181 -24.47 -0.71 16.18
N SER A 182 -23.64 0.02 15.42
CA SER A 182 -23.97 0.60 14.11
C SER A 182 -22.78 0.61 13.13
N SER A 183 -21.74 -0.18 13.44
CA SER A 183 -20.47 -0.22 12.71
C SER A 183 -20.54 -0.74 11.27
N GLY A 184 -21.67 -1.25 10.78
CA GLY A 184 -21.91 -1.57 9.38
C GLY A 184 -22.80 -0.50 8.71
N ARG A 185 -23.99 -0.27 9.28
CA ARG A 185 -24.96 0.71 8.74
C ARG A 185 -24.45 2.14 8.71
N SER A 186 -23.69 2.55 9.73
CA SER A 186 -23.21 3.93 9.80
C SER A 186 -22.21 4.23 8.69
N PRO A 187 -21.14 3.43 8.48
CA PRO A 187 -20.28 3.57 7.31
C PRO A 187 -21.07 3.48 5.99
N ALA A 188 -22.02 2.56 5.87
CA ALA A 188 -22.80 2.43 4.64
C ALA A 188 -23.64 3.67 4.31
N SER A 189 -24.29 4.27 5.32
CA SER A 189 -25.05 5.53 5.19
C SER A 189 -24.16 6.66 4.65
N ASN A 190 -23.01 6.91 5.30
CA ASN A 190 -22.12 8.02 4.96
C ASN A 190 -21.33 7.79 3.66
N ASN A 191 -21.41 6.59 3.07
CA ASN A 191 -20.76 6.24 1.81
C ASN A 191 -21.77 5.85 0.72
N GLY A 192 -23.08 6.05 0.94
CA GLY A 192 -24.11 5.81 -0.07
C GLY A 192 -24.16 4.35 -0.52
N LEU A 193 -24.02 3.40 0.41
CA LEU A 193 -24.01 1.96 0.14
C LEU A 193 -25.27 1.27 0.63
N VAL A 194 -25.43 0.04 0.14
CA VAL A 194 -26.31 -0.96 0.70
C VAL A 194 -25.57 -1.74 1.79
N ALA A 195 -26.21 -1.93 2.94
CA ALA A 195 -25.73 -2.77 4.03
C ALA A 195 -26.85 -3.66 4.57
N TYR A 196 -26.53 -4.91 4.85
CA TYR A 196 -27.46 -5.85 5.46
C TYR A 196 -26.90 -6.37 6.79
N THR A 197 -27.63 -6.14 7.87
CA THR A 197 -27.34 -6.73 9.18
C THR A 197 -28.33 -7.86 9.43
N PRO A 198 -27.89 -9.12 9.41
CA PRO A 198 -28.80 -10.25 9.48
C PRO A 198 -29.40 -10.45 10.88
N SER A 199 -30.45 -11.26 10.93
CA SER A 199 -30.85 -11.95 12.15
C SER A 199 -29.72 -12.80 12.74
N ARG A 200 -29.84 -13.07 14.05
CA ARG A 200 -28.85 -13.86 14.79
C ARG A 200 -28.63 -15.23 14.15
N GLY A 201 -27.37 -15.64 14.00
CA GLY A 201 -26.99 -16.96 13.53
C GLY A 201 -27.23 -17.24 12.03
N LEU A 202 -27.69 -16.24 11.25
CA LEU A 202 -27.98 -16.45 9.83
C LEU A 202 -26.72 -16.49 8.95
N ILE A 203 -25.81 -15.54 9.15
CA ILE A 203 -24.47 -15.55 8.55
C ILE A 203 -23.49 -15.82 9.69
N SER A 204 -22.66 -16.86 9.55
CA SER A 204 -21.75 -17.20 10.63
C SER A 204 -20.67 -16.13 10.83
N ILE A 205 -20.40 -15.81 12.08
CA ILE A 205 -19.31 -14.93 12.52
C ILE A 205 -18.03 -15.72 12.88
N ARG A 206 -17.97 -17.03 12.63
CA ARG A 206 -16.80 -17.83 13.02
C ARG A 206 -15.54 -17.33 12.31
N GLY A 207 -14.55 -16.96 13.12
CA GLY A 207 -13.28 -16.42 12.66
C GLY A 207 -13.26 -14.91 12.50
N ASN A 208 -14.29 -14.20 12.98
CA ASN A 208 -14.26 -12.77 13.22
C ASN A 208 -13.85 -12.48 14.67
N TRP A 209 -13.13 -11.37 14.88
CA TRP A 209 -12.87 -10.85 16.21
C TRP A 209 -14.17 -10.40 16.88
N PRO A 210 -14.60 -11.01 18.01
CA PRO A 210 -15.79 -10.54 18.70
C PRO A 210 -15.51 -9.23 19.44
N LEU A 211 -16.53 -8.37 19.60
CA LEU A 211 -16.51 -7.22 20.51
C LEU A 211 -17.56 -7.42 21.61
N TYR A 212 -18.84 -7.37 21.26
CA TYR A 212 -19.92 -7.79 22.17
C TYR A 212 -20.57 -9.02 21.54
N PRO A 213 -20.21 -10.23 22.00
CA PRO A 213 -20.65 -11.48 21.35
C PRO A 213 -22.17 -11.59 21.14
N THR A 214 -22.96 -10.90 21.96
CA THR A 214 -24.42 -10.78 21.90
C THR A 214 -24.95 -9.89 20.79
N GLY A 215 -24.15 -8.96 20.25
CA GLY A 215 -24.53 -8.00 19.21
C GLY A 215 -23.80 -8.16 17.87
N ASP A 216 -22.71 -8.93 17.83
CA ASP A 216 -21.83 -9.04 16.67
C ASP A 216 -22.47 -9.81 15.49
N VAL A 217 -22.44 -9.21 14.29
CA VAL A 217 -22.87 -9.83 13.03
C VAL A 217 -21.97 -9.40 11.86
N VAL A 218 -21.76 -10.30 10.89
CA VAL A 218 -21.13 -9.94 9.60
C VAL A 218 -22.07 -9.03 8.82
N VAL A 219 -21.52 -8.00 8.18
CA VAL A 219 -22.27 -7.03 7.37
C VAL A 219 -21.63 -6.89 5.99
N PRO A 220 -22.24 -7.43 4.93
CA PRO A 220 -21.80 -7.14 3.58
C PRO A 220 -22.08 -5.68 3.22
N HIS A 221 -21.18 -5.09 2.44
CA HIS A 221 -21.31 -3.75 1.86
C HIS A 221 -21.26 -3.85 0.33
N THR A 222 -22.30 -3.36 -0.33
CA THR A 222 -22.40 -3.33 -1.79
C THR A 222 -22.91 -1.99 -2.27
N ARG A 223 -22.63 -1.64 -3.53
CA ARG A 223 -23.14 -0.40 -4.14
C ARG A 223 -24.62 -0.49 -4.49
N THR A 224 -25.09 -1.69 -4.77
CA THR A 224 -26.48 -1.95 -5.19
C THR A 224 -27.13 -3.10 -4.42
N MET A 225 -28.46 -3.14 -4.39
CA MET A 225 -29.21 -4.28 -3.87
C MET A 225 -29.00 -5.53 -4.75
N ARG A 226 -28.81 -5.35 -6.06
CA ARG A 226 -28.48 -6.46 -6.98
C ARG A 226 -27.20 -7.19 -6.55
N ASP A 227 -26.14 -6.43 -6.25
CA ASP A 227 -24.89 -7.00 -5.76
C ASP A 227 -25.04 -7.62 -4.37
N MET A 228 -25.87 -7.02 -3.50
CA MET A 228 -26.17 -7.57 -2.16
C MET A 228 -26.80 -8.96 -2.30
N LEU A 229 -27.80 -9.09 -3.16
CA LEU A 229 -28.50 -10.34 -3.42
C LEU A 229 -27.57 -11.40 -4.03
N ALA A 230 -26.73 -11.02 -5.01
CA ALA A 230 -25.72 -11.91 -5.59
C ALA A 230 -24.75 -12.45 -4.52
N LEU A 231 -24.29 -11.59 -3.61
CA LEU A 231 -23.41 -11.96 -2.52
C LEU A 231 -24.11 -12.83 -1.47
N LEU A 232 -25.37 -12.56 -1.13
CA LEU A 232 -26.16 -13.40 -0.23
C LEU A 232 -26.42 -14.79 -0.80
N GLN A 233 -26.52 -14.93 -2.12
CA GLN A 233 -26.60 -16.24 -2.77
C GLN A 233 -25.36 -17.11 -2.55
N VAL A 234 -24.25 -16.51 -2.12
CA VAL A 234 -23.01 -17.18 -1.72
C VAL A 234 -22.91 -17.33 -0.20
N LEU A 235 -23.26 -16.31 0.57
CA LEU A 235 -23.06 -16.28 2.02
C LEU A 235 -24.10 -17.05 2.84
N LEU A 236 -25.30 -17.29 2.30
CA LEU A 236 -26.37 -18.05 2.97
C LEU A 236 -26.10 -19.56 2.93
N VAL A 237 -25.02 -19.98 3.57
CA VAL A 237 -24.57 -21.37 3.70
C VAL A 237 -24.44 -21.71 5.18
N GLN A 238 -24.93 -22.90 5.55
CA GLN A 238 -24.82 -23.36 6.94
C GLN A 238 -23.36 -23.70 7.30
N ASP A 239 -22.89 -23.16 8.43
CA ASP A 239 -21.62 -23.55 9.04
C ASP A 239 -21.86 -24.71 10.02
N PRO A 240 -21.39 -25.93 9.76
CA PRO A 240 -21.61 -27.06 10.65
C PRO A 240 -20.87 -26.92 12.00
N LEU A 241 -19.89 -26.01 12.08
CA LEU A 241 -19.17 -25.72 13.32
C LEU A 241 -19.79 -24.50 14.00
N THR A 242 -20.27 -24.67 15.23
CA THR A 242 -20.85 -23.57 16.03
C THR A 242 -19.81 -22.85 16.88
N LYS A 243 -18.76 -23.56 17.32
CA LYS A 243 -17.73 -23.00 18.20
C LYS A 243 -17.08 -21.75 17.61
N GLY A 244 -17.13 -20.64 18.36
CA GLY A 244 -16.66 -19.33 17.91
C GLY A 244 -17.75 -18.46 17.26
N ASP A 245 -19.00 -18.94 17.24
CA ASP A 245 -20.20 -18.20 16.86
C ASP A 245 -21.17 -18.18 18.04
N PHE A 246 -21.16 -17.06 18.78
CA PHE A 246 -21.78 -16.99 20.11
C PHE A 246 -23.23 -17.47 20.14
N TRP A 247 -24.08 -16.94 19.25
CA TRP A 247 -25.51 -17.23 19.26
C TRP A 247 -25.85 -18.65 18.81
N ARG A 248 -25.04 -19.24 17.93
CA ARG A 248 -25.22 -20.63 17.48
C ARG A 248 -24.65 -21.65 18.47
N ASP A 249 -23.71 -21.26 19.32
CA ASP A 249 -23.00 -22.14 20.24
C ASP A 249 -23.53 -22.10 21.69
N GLN A 250 -24.18 -21.00 22.10
CA GLN A 250 -24.76 -20.89 23.44
C GLN A 250 -25.90 -21.90 23.70
N PRO A 251 -26.04 -22.44 24.93
CA PRO A 251 -26.97 -23.53 25.23
C PRO A 251 -28.32 -23.07 25.84
N PHE A 252 -28.62 -21.77 25.88
CA PHE A 252 -29.71 -21.21 26.69
C PHE A 252 -30.97 -20.87 25.89
N VAL A 253 -30.80 -20.41 24.65
CA VAL A 253 -31.88 -19.95 23.77
C VAL A 253 -31.82 -20.74 22.47
N GLU A 254 -32.94 -21.34 22.05
CA GLU A 254 -33.03 -21.93 20.71
C GLU A 254 -33.36 -20.83 19.70
N LEU A 255 -32.50 -20.64 18.69
CA LEU A 255 -32.75 -19.65 17.64
C LEU A 255 -33.81 -20.17 16.65
N PRO A 256 -34.82 -19.34 16.29
CA PRO A 256 -35.72 -19.64 15.20
C PRO A 256 -34.99 -19.90 13.88
N LYS A 257 -35.59 -20.75 13.04
CA LYS A 257 -35.15 -20.93 11.66
C LYS A 257 -35.66 -19.76 10.82
N SER A 258 -34.78 -19.09 10.09
CA SER A 258 -35.18 -18.10 9.09
C SER A 258 -35.76 -18.76 7.84
N SER A 259 -36.70 -18.08 7.18
CA SER A 259 -37.16 -18.46 5.83
C SER A 259 -36.15 -18.09 4.74
N LEU A 260 -35.23 -17.16 5.02
CA LEU A 260 -34.25 -16.69 4.06
C LEU A 260 -33.25 -17.81 3.72
N SER A 261 -33.14 -18.10 2.43
CA SER A 261 -32.22 -19.08 1.86
C SER A 261 -31.75 -18.64 0.48
N ALA A 262 -30.67 -19.25 -0.03
CA ALA A 262 -30.10 -18.91 -1.33
C ALA A 262 -31.11 -19.05 -2.50
N ASP A 263 -32.08 -19.95 -2.34
CA ASP A 263 -33.11 -20.29 -3.32
C ASP A 263 -34.12 -19.15 -3.51
N LYS A 264 -34.30 -18.33 -2.47
CA LYS A 264 -35.23 -17.19 -2.44
C LYS A 264 -34.67 -15.90 -3.02
N ILE A 265 -33.36 -15.83 -3.23
CA ILE A 265 -32.67 -14.62 -3.68
C ILE A 265 -33.24 -14.09 -5.01
N GLN A 266 -33.58 -14.99 -5.94
CA GLN A 266 -34.17 -14.61 -7.22
C GLN A 266 -35.59 -14.02 -7.06
N ASP A 267 -36.41 -14.60 -6.19
CA ASP A 267 -37.76 -14.11 -5.88
C ASP A 267 -37.69 -12.69 -5.27
N ILE A 268 -36.74 -12.49 -4.35
CA ILE A 268 -36.47 -11.18 -3.73
C ILE A 268 -36.07 -10.15 -4.80
N GLY A 269 -35.17 -10.52 -5.73
CA GLY A 269 -34.71 -9.63 -6.80
C GLY A 269 -35.83 -9.22 -7.76
N ASN A 270 -36.84 -10.08 -7.96
CA ASN A 270 -38.01 -9.80 -8.78
C ASN A 270 -39.07 -8.95 -8.04
N HIS A 271 -38.92 -8.71 -6.74
CA HIS A 271 -39.86 -7.93 -5.96
C HIS A 271 -39.62 -6.43 -6.13
N THR A 272 -40.51 -5.74 -6.85
CA THR A 272 -40.33 -4.33 -7.26
C THR A 272 -41.45 -3.40 -6.78
N THR A 273 -42.31 -3.83 -5.86
CA THR A 273 -43.46 -3.06 -5.35
C THR A 273 -43.49 -3.09 -3.83
N LEU A 274 -44.07 -2.07 -3.20
CA LEU A 274 -44.34 -2.03 -1.76
C LEU A 274 -45.86 -1.99 -1.48
N GLN A 275 -46.67 -2.36 -2.48
CA GLN A 275 -48.12 -2.23 -2.45
C GLN A 275 -48.73 -2.92 -1.23
N GLY A 276 -49.46 -2.14 -0.42
CA GLY A 276 -50.22 -2.65 0.73
C GLY A 276 -49.38 -2.85 1.99
N LEU A 277 -48.09 -2.52 1.96
CA LEU A 277 -47.24 -2.54 3.15
C LEU A 277 -47.41 -1.26 3.96
N ARG A 278 -47.34 -1.37 5.29
CA ARG A 278 -47.42 -0.23 6.22
C ARG A 278 -46.12 -0.14 7.01
N PHE A 279 -45.42 0.98 6.91
CA PHE A 279 -44.16 1.19 7.64
C PHE A 279 -44.29 2.26 8.72
N ALA A 280 -43.86 1.93 9.92
CA ALA A 280 -43.75 2.87 11.02
C ALA A 280 -42.49 3.74 10.86
N VAL A 281 -42.61 5.06 11.01
CA VAL A 281 -41.48 5.98 11.12
C VAL A 281 -41.53 6.69 12.48
N PRO A 282 -40.51 6.55 13.33
CA PRO A 282 -40.49 7.24 14.62
C PRO A 282 -40.34 8.75 14.43
N ALA A 283 -41.25 9.53 15.00
CA ALA A 283 -41.27 10.98 14.85
C ALA A 283 -39.92 11.64 15.24
N MET A 284 -39.27 11.11 16.28
CA MET A 284 -37.95 11.58 16.75
C MET A 284 -36.82 11.52 15.71
N TYR A 285 -36.93 10.70 14.66
CA TYR A 285 -35.92 10.58 13.60
C TYR A 285 -36.18 11.48 12.38
N ILE A 286 -37.32 12.17 12.36
CA ILE A 286 -37.74 13.04 11.25
C ILE A 286 -38.03 14.48 11.73
N GLY A 287 -37.43 14.88 12.85
CA GLY A 287 -37.57 16.22 13.43
C GLY A 287 -38.83 16.45 14.26
N GLY A 288 -39.58 15.39 14.56
CA GLY A 288 -40.75 15.40 15.44
C GLY A 288 -40.39 15.33 16.94
N PRO A 289 -41.41 15.26 17.81
CA PRO A 289 -41.19 15.19 19.26
C PRO A 289 -40.43 13.93 19.67
N VAL A 290 -39.63 14.07 20.74
CA VAL A 290 -38.97 12.94 21.41
C VAL A 290 -39.84 12.53 22.60
N PRO A 291 -40.14 11.23 22.79
CA PRO A 291 -40.88 10.73 23.95
C PRO A 291 -40.31 11.23 25.27
N GLN A 292 -41.19 11.56 26.22
CA GLN A 292 -40.76 12.05 27.53
C GLN A 292 -39.90 10.99 28.24
N GLY A 293 -38.68 11.38 28.64
CA GLY A 293 -37.73 10.49 29.31
C GLY A 293 -36.86 9.66 28.37
N ALA A 294 -37.09 9.71 27.05
CA ALA A 294 -36.15 9.17 26.07
C ALA A 294 -34.97 10.12 25.85
N LYS A 295 -33.86 9.60 25.32
CA LYS A 295 -32.70 10.45 25.02
C LYS A 295 -33.03 11.37 23.85
N PRO A 296 -32.76 12.70 23.95
CA PRO A 296 -32.96 13.62 22.84
C PRO A 296 -32.20 13.16 21.60
N VAL A 297 -32.77 13.34 20.41
CA VAL A 297 -32.13 13.00 19.12
C VAL A 297 -31.87 14.27 18.32
N THR A 298 -30.69 14.38 17.73
CA THR A 298 -30.32 15.48 16.83
C THR A 298 -30.68 15.09 15.41
N VAL A 299 -31.48 15.90 14.73
CA VAL A 299 -31.85 15.71 13.32
C VAL A 299 -31.61 17.02 12.58
N ASN A 300 -30.79 16.98 11.55
CA ASN A 300 -30.54 18.12 10.68
C ASN A 300 -31.77 18.33 9.77
N PRO A 301 -32.32 19.55 9.65
CA PRO A 301 -33.44 19.84 8.76
C PRO A 301 -33.21 19.42 7.30
N ARG A 302 -31.96 19.39 6.83
CA ARG A 302 -31.60 18.91 5.49
C ARG A 302 -31.76 17.40 5.35
N VAL A 303 -31.52 16.64 6.41
CA VAL A 303 -31.83 15.20 6.44
C VAL A 303 -33.34 14.97 6.36
N VAL A 304 -34.14 15.79 7.06
CA VAL A 304 -35.61 15.74 6.96
C VAL A 304 -36.08 16.01 5.53
N GLN A 305 -35.46 16.96 4.82
CA GLN A 305 -35.79 17.22 3.41
C GLN A 305 -35.52 16.01 2.50
N VAL A 306 -34.39 15.30 2.71
CA VAL A 306 -34.07 14.07 1.97
C VAL A 306 -35.06 12.96 2.33
N TRP A 307 -35.43 12.85 3.61
CA TRP A 307 -36.47 11.93 4.08
C TRP A 307 -37.83 12.18 3.41
N GLU A 308 -38.29 13.43 3.30
CA GLU A 308 -39.58 13.73 2.68
C GLU A 308 -39.63 13.31 1.20
N GLU A 309 -38.49 13.32 0.50
CA GLU A 309 -38.41 12.75 -0.85
C GLU A 309 -38.47 11.22 -0.82
N ALA A 310 -37.70 10.57 0.06
CA ALA A 310 -37.76 9.11 0.20
C ALA A 310 -39.15 8.62 0.63
N ARG A 311 -39.84 9.36 1.50
CA ARG A 311 -41.23 9.11 1.89
C ARG A 311 -42.15 9.11 0.68
N ARG A 312 -42.09 10.14 -0.17
CA ARG A 312 -42.88 10.18 -1.41
C ARG A 312 -42.58 8.98 -2.31
N GLN A 313 -41.31 8.57 -2.39
CA GLN A 313 -40.92 7.41 -3.19
C GLN A 313 -41.47 6.10 -2.64
N LEU A 314 -41.48 5.92 -1.31
CA LEU A 314 -42.13 4.79 -0.64
C LEU A 314 -43.64 4.76 -0.91
N GLU A 315 -44.32 5.91 -0.75
CA GLU A 315 -45.76 6.05 -1.00
C GLU A 315 -46.11 5.78 -2.48
N ASN A 316 -45.27 6.25 -3.41
CA ASN A 316 -45.43 5.97 -4.85
C ASN A 316 -45.21 4.50 -5.21
N LEU A 317 -44.45 3.75 -4.41
CA LEU A 317 -44.31 2.30 -4.53
C LEU A 317 -45.49 1.52 -3.90
N GLY A 318 -46.46 2.23 -3.32
CA GLY A 318 -47.69 1.67 -2.77
C GLY A 318 -47.65 1.37 -1.28
N ALA A 319 -46.61 1.83 -0.56
CA ALA A 319 -46.53 1.73 0.89
C ALA A 319 -47.32 2.85 1.59
N GLU A 320 -47.81 2.58 2.80
CA GLU A 320 -48.32 3.59 3.72
C GLU A 320 -47.24 3.91 4.76
N ILE A 321 -46.96 5.20 4.98
CA ILE A 321 -46.01 5.65 6.01
C ILE A 321 -46.77 6.17 7.24
N VAL A 322 -46.66 5.42 8.33
CA VAL A 322 -47.32 5.70 9.62
C VAL A 322 -46.31 6.37 10.53
N VAL A 323 -46.49 7.68 10.79
CA VAL A 323 -45.66 8.37 11.79
C VAL A 323 -46.12 7.90 13.17
N VAL A 324 -45.19 7.33 13.94
CA VAL A 324 -45.44 6.84 15.29
C VAL A 324 -44.73 7.71 16.32
N ASP A 325 -45.35 7.86 17.49
CA ASP A 325 -44.83 8.72 18.56
C ASP A 325 -43.57 8.17 19.23
N ASP A 326 -43.33 6.85 19.14
CA ASP A 326 -42.25 6.17 19.85
C ASP A 326 -41.61 5.06 19.02
N PHE A 327 -40.43 4.62 19.44
CA PHE A 327 -39.82 3.36 19.03
C PHE A 327 -39.40 2.61 20.30
N PRO A 328 -40.32 1.84 20.94
CA PRO A 328 -40.10 1.27 22.27
C PRO A 328 -38.86 0.39 22.37
N ALA A 329 -38.53 -0.36 21.31
CA ALA A 329 -37.32 -1.16 21.26
C ALA A 329 -36.04 -0.34 21.49
N VAL A 330 -36.04 0.94 21.14
CA VAL A 330 -34.93 1.87 21.38
C VAL A 330 -35.12 2.62 22.70
N THR A 331 -36.26 3.28 22.89
CA THR A 331 -36.46 4.19 24.02
C THR A 331 -36.48 3.46 25.36
N ALA A 332 -37.14 2.30 25.45
CA ALA A 332 -37.14 1.47 26.65
C ALA A 332 -35.80 0.74 26.87
N TYR A 333 -35.06 0.43 25.80
CA TYR A 333 -33.70 -0.11 25.92
C TYR A 333 -32.74 0.91 26.53
N GLU A 334 -32.85 2.18 26.12
CA GLU A 334 -31.99 3.26 26.62
C GLU A 334 -32.41 3.79 27.99
N ASN A 335 -33.71 3.71 28.29
CA ASN A 335 -34.27 4.04 29.58
C ASN A 335 -35.31 2.99 30.00
N PRO A 336 -34.90 1.98 30.78
CA PRO A 336 -35.78 0.91 31.25
C PRO A 336 -37.07 1.35 31.92
N SER A 337 -37.13 2.56 32.50
CA SER A 337 -38.37 3.09 33.10
C SER A 337 -39.49 3.35 32.10
N LEU A 338 -39.17 3.40 30.80
CA LEU A 338 -40.15 3.55 29.71
C LEU A 338 -40.72 2.20 29.25
N SER A 339 -40.24 1.08 29.80
CA SER A 339 -40.75 -0.24 29.43
C SER A 339 -42.23 -0.40 29.82
N PRO A 340 -43.07 -0.98 28.96
CA PRO A 340 -44.43 -1.36 29.32
C PRO A 340 -44.46 -2.26 30.56
N ARG A 341 -45.53 -2.20 31.36
CA ARG A 341 -45.66 -3.05 32.57
C ARG A 341 -45.58 -4.53 32.21
N GLY A 342 -44.79 -5.29 32.96
CA GLY A 342 -44.59 -6.73 32.70
C GLY A 342 -43.53 -7.05 31.65
N THR A 343 -42.79 -6.05 31.15
CA THR A 343 -41.61 -6.25 30.30
C THR A 343 -40.43 -6.76 31.13
N THR A 344 -39.77 -7.82 30.65
CA THR A 344 -38.58 -8.39 31.31
C THR A 344 -37.46 -7.36 31.31
N GLN A 345 -36.67 -7.32 32.38
CA GLN A 345 -35.54 -6.40 32.51
C GLN A 345 -34.23 -7.16 32.40
N LEU A 346 -33.22 -6.52 31.82
CA LEU A 346 -31.87 -7.05 31.86
C LEU A 346 -31.35 -7.06 33.31
N PRO A 347 -30.47 -8.01 33.67
CA PRO A 347 -29.79 -7.99 34.96
C PRO A 347 -29.12 -6.63 35.20
N THR A 348 -29.17 -6.10 36.42
CA THR A 348 -28.70 -4.75 36.75
C THR A 348 -27.21 -4.53 36.40
N SER A 349 -26.40 -5.58 36.47
CA SER A 349 -24.96 -5.55 36.14
C SER A 349 -24.63 -5.93 34.69
N TRP A 350 -25.65 -6.16 33.84
CA TRP A 350 -25.46 -6.74 32.50
C TRP A 350 -24.42 -6.02 31.66
N HIS A 351 -24.44 -4.68 31.63
CA HIS A 351 -23.46 -3.92 30.85
C HIS A 351 -22.02 -4.11 31.33
N GLN A 352 -21.78 -4.30 32.63
CA GLN A 352 -20.43 -4.61 33.13
C GLN A 352 -20.04 -6.05 32.80
N THR A 353 -20.99 -6.99 32.88
CA THR A 353 -20.80 -8.39 32.50
C THR A 353 -20.45 -8.55 31.02
N GLU A 354 -21.19 -7.89 30.15
CA GLU A 354 -21.00 -7.91 28.69
C GLU A 354 -19.69 -7.25 28.27
N ARG A 355 -19.31 -6.14 28.92
CA ARG A 355 -18.09 -5.36 28.59
C ARG A 355 -16.83 -5.81 29.34
N GLY A 356 -16.92 -6.82 30.18
CA GLY A 356 -15.80 -7.33 30.96
C GLY A 356 -15.62 -8.84 30.74
N PRO A 357 -16.23 -9.70 31.56
CA PRO A 357 -16.12 -11.15 31.45
C PRO A 357 -16.40 -11.70 30.03
N MET A 358 -17.48 -11.28 29.39
CA MET A 358 -17.86 -11.77 28.05
C MET A 358 -16.80 -11.43 26.99
N VAL A 359 -16.33 -10.19 26.96
CA VAL A 359 -15.22 -9.74 26.09
C VAL A 359 -13.97 -10.58 26.35
N ALA A 360 -13.58 -10.73 27.62
CA ALA A 360 -12.38 -11.46 28.00
C ALA A 360 -12.42 -12.93 27.52
N HIS A 361 -13.50 -13.66 27.83
CA HIS A 361 -13.64 -15.05 27.38
C HIS A 361 -13.76 -15.17 25.87
N GLY A 362 -14.42 -14.24 25.19
CA GLY A 362 -14.56 -14.26 23.73
C GLY A 362 -13.24 -14.06 23.01
N TRP A 363 -12.42 -13.13 23.50
CA TRP A 363 -11.10 -12.87 22.96
C TRP A 363 -10.13 -14.01 23.25
N ASP A 364 -10.15 -14.54 24.47
CA ASP A 364 -9.33 -15.71 24.82
C ASP A 364 -9.70 -16.94 23.97
N GLN A 365 -11.00 -17.18 23.77
CA GLN A 365 -11.48 -18.24 22.88
C GLN A 365 -11.08 -18.00 21.43
N PHE A 366 -11.17 -16.76 20.92
CA PHE A 366 -10.73 -16.41 19.57
C PHE A 366 -9.23 -16.71 19.37
N LEU A 367 -8.37 -16.26 20.29
CA LEU A 367 -6.92 -16.49 20.23
C LEU A 367 -6.58 -17.98 20.29
N ARG A 368 -7.19 -18.73 21.22
CA ARG A 368 -7.00 -20.18 21.33
C ARG A 368 -7.46 -20.93 20.09
N ASN A 369 -8.59 -20.54 19.51
CA ASN A 369 -9.09 -21.13 18.28
C ASN A 369 -8.23 -20.76 17.06
N ASN A 370 -7.61 -19.57 17.06
CA ASN A 370 -6.67 -19.18 16.03
C ASN A 370 -5.36 -19.98 16.11
N ALA A 371 -4.89 -20.31 17.31
CA ALA A 371 -3.73 -21.18 17.53
C ALA A 371 -2.42 -20.65 16.91
N ASP A 372 -2.23 -19.33 16.90
CA ASP A 372 -0.91 -18.73 16.64
C ASP A 372 -0.01 -18.97 17.86
N PRO A 373 1.17 -19.61 17.71
CA PRO A 373 2.06 -19.90 18.83
C PRO A 373 2.57 -18.65 19.57
N ASN A 374 2.61 -17.48 18.90
CA ASN A 374 3.02 -16.22 19.52
C ASN A 374 1.92 -15.60 20.39
N TYR A 375 0.66 -16.00 20.17
CA TYR A 375 -0.52 -15.49 20.86
C TYR A 375 -1.43 -16.64 21.33
N PRO A 376 -0.94 -17.53 22.23
CA PRO A 376 -1.66 -18.75 22.58
C PRO A 376 -2.93 -18.50 23.41
N SER A 377 -3.05 -17.34 24.05
CA SER A 377 -4.18 -16.94 24.89
C SER A 377 -4.15 -15.44 25.19
N LEU A 378 -5.25 -14.88 25.72
CA LEU A 378 -5.31 -13.47 26.12
C LEU A 378 -4.39 -13.18 27.33
N LYS A 379 -4.04 -14.19 28.14
CA LYS A 379 -3.17 -14.04 29.32
C LYS A 379 -1.75 -13.54 28.99
N GLY A 380 -1.28 -13.75 27.76
CA GLY A 380 0.03 -13.29 27.30
C GLY A 380 0.03 -11.89 26.66
N VAL A 381 -1.12 -11.22 26.61
CA VAL A 381 -1.30 -9.95 25.91
C VAL A 381 -1.21 -8.78 26.90
N GLU A 382 -0.36 -7.80 26.59
CA GLU A 382 -0.24 -6.59 27.41
C GLU A 382 -1.47 -5.68 27.23
N GLY A 383 -2.31 -5.61 28.25
CA GLY A 383 -3.61 -4.96 28.18
C GLY A 383 -3.55 -3.47 27.85
N THR A 384 -2.49 -2.76 28.25
CA THR A 384 -2.31 -1.33 27.93
C THR A 384 -2.07 -1.07 26.45
N ASN A 385 -1.66 -2.09 25.69
CA ASN A 385 -1.39 -1.99 24.26
C ASN A 385 -2.61 -2.28 23.37
N ILE A 386 -3.74 -2.72 23.95
CA ILE A 386 -4.95 -3.09 23.20
C ILE A 386 -5.56 -1.85 22.52
N PHE A 387 -5.77 -0.78 23.27
CA PHE A 387 -6.18 0.52 22.73
C PHE A 387 -5.55 1.63 23.59
N PRO A 388 -4.27 1.97 23.32
CA PRO A 388 -3.52 2.91 24.12
C PRO A 388 -4.16 4.30 24.15
N MET A 389 -4.14 4.93 25.32
CA MET A 389 -4.60 6.31 25.49
C MET A 389 -3.72 7.30 24.72
N SER A 390 -2.45 6.97 24.47
CA SER A 390 -1.52 7.76 23.66
C SER A 390 -1.92 7.87 22.19
N MET A 391 -2.82 7.00 21.70
CA MET A 391 -3.35 7.08 20.33
C MET A 391 -4.55 8.03 20.20
N ARG A 392 -5.05 8.55 21.33
CA ARG A 392 -6.22 9.43 21.37
C ARG A 392 -5.78 10.88 21.51
N THR A 393 -6.48 11.77 20.84
CA THR A 393 -6.30 13.21 21.01
C THR A 393 -6.89 13.69 22.34
N PRO A 394 -6.50 14.89 22.83
CA PRO A 394 -7.12 15.47 24.02
C PRO A 394 -8.64 15.60 23.92
N VAL A 395 -9.17 15.99 22.75
CA VAL A 395 -10.62 16.13 22.53
C VAL A 395 -11.33 14.78 22.60
N GLU A 396 -10.74 13.72 22.07
CA GLU A 396 -11.30 12.37 22.22
C GLU A 396 -11.35 11.92 23.69
N LEU A 397 -10.34 12.29 24.48
CA LEU A 397 -10.27 11.97 25.91
C LEU A 397 -11.38 12.63 26.73
N GLU A 398 -11.81 13.84 26.36
CA GLU A 398 -12.89 14.56 27.04
C GLU A 398 -14.26 13.89 26.87
N HIS A 399 -14.46 13.19 25.75
CA HIS A 399 -15.73 12.53 25.41
C HIS A 399 -15.74 11.02 25.73
N LEU A 400 -14.65 10.48 26.27
CA LEU A 400 -14.57 9.05 26.62
C LEU A 400 -15.50 8.72 27.80
N PRO A 401 -16.42 7.75 27.65
CA PRO A 401 -17.29 7.33 28.74
C PRO A 401 -16.50 6.47 29.76
N THR A 402 -15.86 7.12 30.73
CA THR A 402 -14.95 6.48 31.71
C THR A 402 -15.61 5.42 32.60
N THR A 403 -16.90 5.54 32.88
CA THR A 403 -17.63 4.62 33.78
C THR A 403 -18.12 3.34 33.10
N THR A 404 -18.23 3.34 31.76
CA THR A 404 -18.77 2.21 30.99
C THR A 404 -17.80 1.66 29.94
N ALA A 405 -16.60 2.23 29.84
CA ALA A 405 -15.53 1.73 28.97
C ALA A 405 -15.03 0.36 29.41
N ILE A 406 -14.59 -0.44 28.44
CA ILE A 406 -13.91 -1.71 28.70
C ILE A 406 -12.57 -1.40 29.38
N LYS A 407 -12.28 -2.10 30.48
CA LYS A 407 -11.03 -1.95 31.23
C LYS A 407 -10.00 -2.95 30.72
N TRP A 408 -9.30 -2.58 29.63
CA TRP A 408 -8.38 -3.45 28.90
C TRP A 408 -7.36 -4.18 29.78
N SER A 409 -6.72 -3.47 30.71
CA SER A 409 -5.72 -4.02 31.64
C SER A 409 -6.28 -4.97 32.70
N GLN A 410 -7.62 -5.06 32.83
CA GLN A 410 -8.29 -5.92 33.79
C GLN A 410 -8.97 -7.13 33.12
N LEU A 411 -8.95 -7.23 31.79
CA LEU A 411 -9.66 -8.30 31.07
C LEU A 411 -9.17 -9.69 31.49
N THR A 412 -7.87 -9.86 31.69
CA THR A 412 -7.29 -11.14 32.12
C THR A 412 -7.73 -11.57 33.51
N ASN A 413 -8.21 -10.65 34.36
CA ASN A 413 -8.72 -10.96 35.69
C ASN A 413 -10.02 -11.75 35.65
N TYR A 414 -10.73 -11.73 34.52
CA TYR A 414 -11.95 -12.51 34.33
C TYR A 414 -11.68 -13.94 33.83
N LEU A 415 -10.43 -14.28 33.47
CA LEU A 415 -10.06 -15.59 32.92
C LEU A 415 -9.74 -16.60 34.03
N GLU A 416 -10.78 -17.03 34.75
CA GLU A 416 -10.77 -18.21 35.63
C GLU A 416 -10.85 -19.52 34.82
N ASP A 417 -10.85 -20.69 35.47
CA ASP A 417 -11.09 -22.00 34.82
C ASP A 417 -12.59 -22.19 34.45
N THR A 418 -13.18 -21.18 33.82
CA THR A 418 -14.59 -21.10 33.41
C THR A 418 -14.69 -20.72 31.93
N THR A 419 -15.85 -21.00 31.33
CA THR A 419 -16.18 -20.65 29.93
C THR A 419 -17.09 -19.43 29.88
N MET A 420 -17.18 -18.78 28.71
CA MET A 420 -18.11 -17.66 28.48
C MET A 420 -19.55 -17.99 28.92
N TYR A 421 -19.99 -19.24 28.73
CA TYR A 421 -21.35 -19.66 29.06
C TYR A 421 -21.59 -19.84 30.57
N GLN A 422 -20.56 -19.78 31.41
CA GLN A 422 -20.66 -19.84 32.86
C GLN A 422 -20.62 -18.45 33.51
N VAL A 423 -20.52 -17.38 32.73
CA VAL A 423 -20.58 -16.01 33.21
C VAL A 423 -21.92 -15.76 33.91
N GLU A 424 -21.87 -15.14 35.09
CA GLU A 424 -23.02 -14.91 35.95
C GLU A 424 -24.15 -14.16 35.22
N ASN A 425 -25.39 -14.60 35.42
CA ASN A 425 -26.61 -14.01 34.83
C ASN A 425 -26.68 -14.00 33.30
N LEU A 426 -25.76 -14.67 32.58
CA LEU A 426 -25.79 -14.71 31.12
C LEU A 426 -27.07 -15.34 30.58
N LYS A 427 -27.47 -16.50 31.11
CA LYS A 427 -28.71 -17.19 30.71
C LYS A 427 -29.93 -16.27 30.81
N ASP A 428 -30.10 -15.60 31.95
CA ASP A 428 -31.24 -14.72 32.20
C ASP A 428 -31.19 -13.48 31.29
N ALA A 429 -30.00 -12.95 31.02
CA ALA A 429 -29.83 -11.85 30.08
C ALA A 429 -30.22 -12.25 28.65
N LEU A 430 -29.80 -13.42 28.14
CA LEU A 430 -30.17 -13.85 26.78
C LEU A 430 -31.68 -14.05 26.63
N ILE A 431 -32.33 -14.65 27.64
CA ILE A 431 -33.80 -14.80 27.67
C ILE A 431 -34.47 -13.41 27.69
N ALA A 432 -33.96 -12.49 28.50
CA ALA A 432 -34.47 -11.13 28.58
C ALA A 432 -34.33 -10.36 27.26
N LEU A 433 -33.20 -10.49 26.55
CA LEU A 433 -32.99 -9.84 25.25
C LEU A 433 -34.02 -10.29 24.20
N GLU A 434 -34.33 -11.58 24.13
CA GLU A 434 -35.32 -12.10 23.18
C GLU A 434 -36.76 -11.70 23.58
N ASP A 435 -37.09 -11.71 24.87
CA ASP A 435 -38.41 -11.25 25.34
C ASP A 435 -38.59 -9.74 25.14
N LEU A 436 -37.53 -8.94 25.36
CA LEU A 436 -37.50 -7.50 25.07
C LEU A 436 -37.73 -7.24 23.58
N ARG A 437 -37.04 -7.95 22.67
CA ARG A 437 -37.29 -7.83 21.23
C ARG A 437 -38.76 -8.09 20.91
N ARG A 438 -39.30 -9.22 21.38
CA ARG A 438 -40.69 -9.60 21.11
C ARG A 438 -41.68 -8.53 21.59
N LYS A 439 -41.56 -8.09 22.84
CA LYS A 439 -42.50 -7.13 23.44
C LYS A 439 -42.36 -5.71 22.91
N LEU A 440 -41.13 -5.26 22.65
CA LEU A 440 -40.87 -3.87 22.30
C LEU A 440 -40.82 -3.62 20.79
N LEU A 441 -40.70 -4.67 19.97
CA LEU A 441 -40.73 -4.60 18.52
C LEU A 441 -41.95 -5.33 17.95
N ASP A 442 -42.04 -6.65 18.15
CA ASP A 442 -43.01 -7.49 17.43
C ASP A 442 -44.45 -7.16 17.86
N ASP A 443 -44.70 -7.09 19.17
CA ASP A 443 -45.99 -6.72 19.75
C ASP A 443 -46.36 -5.26 19.44
N TYR A 444 -45.38 -4.35 19.46
CA TYR A 444 -45.60 -2.94 19.13
C TYR A 444 -45.95 -2.75 17.65
N LEU A 445 -45.24 -3.40 16.73
CA LEU A 445 -45.57 -3.39 15.30
C LEU A 445 -46.98 -3.95 15.03
N ALA A 446 -47.41 -4.95 15.82
CA ALA A 446 -48.78 -5.44 15.75
C ALA A 446 -49.80 -4.43 16.31
N GLU A 447 -49.46 -3.72 17.40
CA GLU A 447 -50.30 -2.68 18.00
C GLU A 447 -50.54 -1.50 17.04
N VAL A 448 -49.49 -1.04 16.35
CA VAL A 448 -49.58 0.07 15.37
C VAL A 448 -49.95 -0.39 13.96
N ASP A 449 -50.25 -1.68 13.78
CA ASP A 449 -50.59 -2.32 12.50
C ASP A 449 -49.60 -1.98 11.37
N CYS A 450 -48.32 -2.21 11.63
CA CYS A 450 -47.22 -2.00 10.68
C CYS A 450 -46.43 -3.29 10.41
N ASP A 451 -45.93 -3.42 9.19
CA ASP A 451 -45.07 -4.51 8.75
C ASP A 451 -43.64 -4.40 9.30
N GLY A 452 -43.13 -3.18 9.44
CA GLY A 452 -41.79 -2.90 9.94
C GLY A 452 -41.55 -1.40 10.13
N PHE A 453 -40.33 -1.05 10.48
CA PHE A 453 -39.91 0.35 10.61
C PHE A 453 -39.11 0.80 9.39
N VAL A 454 -39.26 2.07 9.02
CA VAL A 454 -38.41 2.75 8.03
C VAL A 454 -38.05 4.15 8.52
N PHE A 455 -36.76 4.49 8.51
CA PHE A 455 -36.27 5.77 9.04
C PHE A 455 -34.91 6.17 8.46
N PRO A 456 -34.55 7.47 8.47
CA PRO A 456 -33.20 7.92 8.13
C PRO A 456 -32.15 7.20 8.99
N ALA A 457 -31.08 6.72 8.36
CA ALA A 457 -30.05 5.93 9.03
C ALA A 457 -29.26 6.74 10.08
N ALA A 458 -29.22 8.07 9.95
CA ALA A 458 -28.67 8.99 10.92
C ALA A 458 -29.46 10.30 10.90
N GLY A 459 -29.32 11.11 11.94
CA GLY A 459 -29.87 12.45 12.01
C GLY A 459 -28.94 13.52 11.44
N ASP A 460 -27.63 13.30 11.42
CA ASP A 460 -26.65 14.15 10.71
C ASP A 460 -25.29 13.43 10.50
N VAL A 461 -24.37 14.08 9.79
CA VAL A 461 -22.98 13.63 9.57
C VAL A 461 -21.99 14.54 10.31
N GLY A 462 -21.11 13.94 11.12
CA GLY A 462 -20.06 14.64 11.86
C GLY A 462 -18.92 15.14 10.97
N ALA A 463 -18.28 16.24 11.38
CA ALA A 463 -17.15 16.83 10.66
C ALA A 463 -15.86 15.99 10.83
N ALA A 464 -15.01 15.98 9.82
CA ALA A 464 -13.79 15.17 9.78
C ALA A 464 -12.78 15.53 10.88
N ASP A 465 -12.80 16.78 11.36
CA ASP A 465 -11.91 17.27 12.43
C ASP A 465 -12.47 17.04 13.84
N ALA A 466 -13.52 16.23 14.00
CA ALA A 466 -14.16 15.96 15.31
C ALA A 466 -13.24 15.29 16.34
N ASP A 467 -12.11 14.73 15.92
CA ASP A 467 -11.06 14.24 16.81
C ASP A 467 -10.18 15.36 17.37
N VAL A 468 -10.12 16.55 16.78
CA VAL A 468 -9.20 17.63 17.25
C VAL A 468 -9.89 18.95 17.54
N ASN A 469 -11.10 19.15 17.01
CA ASN A 469 -11.87 20.38 17.16
C ASN A 469 -13.01 20.15 18.17
N PRO A 470 -13.00 20.82 19.34
CA PRO A 470 -14.03 20.66 20.37
C PRO A 470 -15.46 20.95 19.90
N SER A 471 -15.65 21.90 18.97
CA SER A 471 -17.00 22.23 18.47
C SER A 471 -17.52 21.14 17.53
N SER A 472 -16.66 20.64 16.65
CA SER A 472 -16.96 19.50 15.78
C SER A 472 -17.23 18.23 16.60
N ALA A 473 -16.42 17.98 17.64
CA ALA A 473 -16.61 16.88 18.58
C ALA A 473 -17.96 16.95 19.27
N LEU A 474 -18.32 18.11 19.82
CA LEU A 474 -19.61 18.31 20.49
C LEU A 474 -20.80 17.96 19.58
N HIS A 475 -20.71 18.23 18.27
CA HIS A 475 -21.74 17.82 17.32
C HIS A 475 -21.67 16.32 17.01
N ALA A 476 -20.48 15.79 16.71
CA ALA A 476 -20.27 14.38 16.37
C ALA A 476 -20.67 13.42 17.51
N TRP A 477 -20.66 13.88 18.76
CA TRP A 477 -21.06 13.11 19.95
C TRP A 477 -22.54 13.27 20.35
N LYS A 478 -23.37 13.98 19.57
CA LYS A 478 -24.82 14.08 19.81
C LYS A 478 -25.57 12.86 19.32
N ASN A 479 -26.57 12.42 20.08
CA ASN A 479 -27.44 11.30 19.69
C ASN A 479 -28.12 11.56 18.34
N GLY A 480 -28.18 10.52 17.50
CA GLY A 480 -28.51 10.63 16.07
C GLY A 480 -27.31 10.95 15.17
N VAL A 481 -26.14 11.29 15.72
CA VAL A 481 -24.90 11.56 14.96
C VAL A 481 -23.76 10.62 15.38
N TYR A 482 -23.58 10.39 16.68
CA TYR A 482 -22.47 9.55 17.17
C TYR A 482 -22.62 8.07 16.83
N TYR A 483 -23.86 7.63 16.61
CA TYR A 483 -24.30 6.33 16.09
C TYR A 483 -25.33 6.54 14.98
N SER A 484 -25.56 5.51 14.16
CA SER A 484 -26.79 5.44 13.39
C SER A 484 -28.02 5.36 14.31
N ASN A 485 -29.15 5.87 13.81
CA ASN A 485 -30.43 5.77 14.48
C ASN A 485 -30.76 4.30 14.84
N GLY A 486 -31.36 4.12 16.02
CA GLY A 486 -31.54 2.82 16.66
C GLY A 486 -30.43 2.44 17.67
N ASN A 487 -29.31 3.16 17.67
CA ASN A 487 -28.21 3.01 18.64
C ASN A 487 -27.80 1.53 18.84
N GLY A 488 -27.52 1.10 20.08
CA GLY A 488 -27.17 -0.29 20.39
C GLY A 488 -28.36 -1.24 20.46
N ALA A 489 -29.58 -0.72 20.51
CA ALA A 489 -30.78 -1.53 20.72
C ALA A 489 -31.00 -2.53 19.58
N LEU A 490 -30.84 -2.10 18.33
CA LEU A 490 -31.12 -2.98 17.17
C LEU A 490 -30.25 -4.24 17.17
N ARG A 491 -28.96 -4.12 17.51
CA ARG A 491 -28.03 -5.24 17.55
C ARG A 491 -28.22 -6.10 18.79
N HIS A 492 -28.29 -5.48 19.97
CA HIS A 492 -28.49 -6.24 21.21
C HIS A 492 -29.82 -6.99 21.26
N LEU A 493 -30.87 -6.49 20.60
CA LEU A 493 -32.15 -7.18 20.47
C LEU A 493 -32.23 -8.09 19.23
N GLY A 494 -31.20 -8.15 18.38
CA GLY A 494 -31.16 -9.03 17.21
C GLY A 494 -32.17 -8.68 16.12
N ILE A 495 -32.44 -7.38 15.92
CA ILE A 495 -33.44 -6.84 14.98
C ILE A 495 -32.79 -6.69 13.59
N PRO A 496 -33.11 -7.51 12.57
CA PRO A 496 -32.47 -7.41 11.27
C PRO A 496 -32.77 -6.07 10.60
N THR A 497 -31.79 -5.56 9.84
CA THR A 497 -31.92 -4.29 9.13
C THR A 497 -31.27 -4.32 7.76
N VAL A 498 -31.84 -3.57 6.82
CA VAL A 498 -31.21 -3.26 5.53
C VAL A 498 -31.16 -1.75 5.39
N THR A 499 -29.96 -1.21 5.19
CA THR A 499 -29.76 0.21 4.86
C THR A 499 -29.51 0.32 3.35
N VAL A 500 -30.23 1.23 2.69
CA VAL A 500 -30.05 1.57 1.27
C VAL A 500 -29.83 3.09 1.12
N PRO A 501 -29.23 3.58 0.03
CA PRO A 501 -29.05 5.02 -0.18
C PRO A 501 -30.39 5.76 -0.20
N MET A 502 -30.57 6.76 0.67
CA MET A 502 -31.77 7.61 0.70
C MET A 502 -31.62 8.82 -0.23
N GLY A 503 -30.43 9.42 -0.24
CA GLY A 503 -30.12 10.60 -1.03
C GLY A 503 -28.92 11.37 -0.47
N MET A 504 -28.76 12.61 -0.93
CA MET A 504 -27.63 13.49 -0.61
C MET A 504 -28.06 14.65 0.29
N VAL A 505 -27.33 14.89 1.37
CA VAL A 505 -27.50 16.07 2.22
C VAL A 505 -26.83 17.25 1.53
N ALA A 506 -27.63 18.09 0.86
CA ALA A 506 -27.16 19.02 -0.18
C ALA A 506 -26.09 20.04 0.26
N ASP A 507 -26.16 20.56 1.48
CA ASP A 507 -25.19 21.52 2.04
C ASP A 507 -23.87 20.86 2.45
N LYS A 508 -23.90 19.57 2.77
CA LYS A 508 -22.71 18.79 3.14
C LYS A 508 -22.10 18.03 1.97
N GLN A 509 -22.86 17.80 0.91
CA GLN A 509 -22.51 16.87 -0.17
C GLN A 509 -22.11 15.48 0.37
N MET A 510 -22.83 15.03 1.40
CA MET A 510 -22.64 13.71 2.01
C MET A 510 -23.91 12.87 1.82
N PRO A 511 -23.78 11.59 1.43
CA PRO A 511 -24.94 10.71 1.33
C PRO A 511 -25.49 10.39 2.72
N ILE A 512 -26.75 10.00 2.76
CA ILE A 512 -27.38 9.45 3.95
C ILE A 512 -28.27 8.26 3.57
N GLY A 513 -28.29 7.24 4.42
CA GLY A 513 -29.05 6.01 4.20
C GLY A 513 -30.49 6.08 4.70
N LEU A 514 -31.32 5.19 4.16
CA LEU A 514 -32.65 4.83 4.63
C LEU A 514 -32.55 3.43 5.23
N THR A 515 -32.92 3.26 6.50
CA THR A 515 -32.87 1.96 7.17
C THR A 515 -34.27 1.37 7.27
N PHE A 516 -34.43 0.18 6.71
CA PHE A 516 -35.55 -0.70 7.02
C PHE A 516 -35.17 -1.60 8.19
N ALA A 517 -36.05 -1.74 9.18
CA ALA A 517 -35.89 -2.66 10.28
C ALA A 517 -37.14 -3.55 10.40
N GLY A 518 -36.94 -4.85 10.49
CA GLY A 518 -38.01 -5.85 10.46
C GLY A 518 -38.03 -6.76 11.68
N ARG A 519 -39.03 -7.64 11.73
CA ARG A 519 -39.08 -8.72 12.73
C ARG A 519 -37.90 -9.66 12.53
N ALA A 520 -37.38 -10.20 13.62
CA ALA A 520 -36.29 -11.16 13.53
C ALA A 520 -36.72 -12.40 12.71
N TYR A 521 -35.84 -12.81 11.81
CA TYR A 521 -35.93 -14.01 10.96
C TYR A 521 -36.88 -13.88 9.77
N ASP A 522 -37.51 -12.70 9.60
CA ASP A 522 -38.29 -12.28 8.43
C ASP A 522 -37.43 -11.48 7.42
N ASP A 523 -36.13 -11.80 7.37
CA ASP A 523 -35.12 -11.12 6.57
C ASP A 523 -35.41 -11.15 5.06
N GLU A 524 -36.13 -12.18 4.57
CA GLU A 524 -36.57 -12.30 3.18
C GLU A 524 -37.47 -11.13 2.77
N ARG A 525 -38.50 -10.82 3.56
CA ARG A 525 -39.39 -9.67 3.29
C ARG A 525 -38.62 -8.36 3.41
N LEU A 526 -37.77 -8.25 4.42
CA LEU A 526 -36.96 -7.05 4.65
C LEU A 526 -36.05 -6.72 3.45
N LEU A 527 -35.36 -7.72 2.89
CA LEU A 527 -34.54 -7.56 1.69
C LEU A 527 -35.39 -7.22 0.46
N ALA A 528 -36.59 -7.80 0.35
CA ALA A 528 -37.53 -7.50 -0.75
C ALA A 528 -38.04 -6.05 -0.70
N TRP A 529 -38.23 -5.49 0.49
CA TRP A 529 -38.62 -4.08 0.66
C TRP A 529 -37.50 -3.15 0.22
N ALA A 530 -36.28 -3.42 0.69
CA ALA A 530 -35.10 -2.64 0.33
C ALA A 530 -34.79 -2.72 -1.17
N ASN A 531 -34.93 -3.91 -1.79
CA ASN A 531 -34.78 -4.10 -3.24
C ASN A 531 -35.79 -3.27 -4.02
N ALA A 532 -37.07 -3.34 -3.66
CA ALA A 532 -38.13 -2.59 -4.33
C ALA A 532 -37.91 -1.07 -4.25
N PHE A 533 -37.43 -0.57 -3.12
CA PHE A 533 -37.08 0.84 -2.96
C PHE A 533 -35.85 1.24 -3.79
N GLU A 534 -34.74 0.52 -3.66
CA GLU A 534 -33.46 0.90 -4.29
C GLU A 534 -33.55 0.85 -5.82
N ILE A 535 -34.13 -0.22 -6.39
CA ILE A 535 -34.22 -0.39 -7.85
C ILE A 535 -35.06 0.71 -8.51
N LYS A 536 -36.04 1.25 -7.78
CA LYS A 536 -36.93 2.30 -8.27
C LYS A 536 -36.29 3.69 -8.17
N THR A 537 -35.51 3.91 -7.12
CA THR A 537 -35.03 5.25 -6.75
C THR A 537 -33.65 5.53 -7.32
N GLY A 538 -32.73 4.56 -7.27
CA GLY A 538 -31.36 4.73 -7.76
C GLY A 538 -30.63 5.90 -7.11
N SER A 539 -30.93 6.22 -5.84
CA SER A 539 -30.48 7.44 -5.15
C SER A 539 -28.97 7.54 -4.91
N ARG A 540 -28.21 6.48 -5.21
CA ARG A 540 -26.75 6.49 -5.13
C ARG A 540 -26.14 7.37 -6.22
N THR A 541 -25.12 8.13 -5.86
CA THR A 541 -24.27 8.86 -6.82
C THR A 541 -22.81 8.44 -6.64
N PRO A 542 -22.01 8.34 -7.71
CA PRO A 542 -20.58 8.04 -7.57
C PRO A 542 -19.86 9.14 -6.75
N PRO A 543 -18.90 8.79 -5.89
CA PRO A 543 -18.14 9.77 -5.12
C PRO A 543 -17.29 10.70 -6.01
N PRO A 544 -17.36 12.03 -5.86
CA PRO A 544 -16.62 12.97 -6.69
C PRO A 544 -15.09 12.94 -6.50
N LEU A 545 -14.58 12.49 -5.34
CA LEU A 545 -13.14 12.50 -5.08
C LEU A 545 -12.40 11.30 -5.68
N THR A 546 -13.12 10.30 -6.20
CA THR A 546 -12.54 9.11 -6.85
C THR A 546 -13.16 8.85 -8.22
N PRO A 547 -13.03 9.79 -9.17
CA PRO A 547 -13.60 9.64 -10.50
C PRO A 547 -13.03 8.41 -11.24
N PRO A 548 -13.63 8.01 -12.36
CA PRO A 548 -13.03 7.00 -13.23
C PRO A 548 -11.64 7.43 -13.73
N LEU A 549 -10.70 6.49 -13.74
CA LEU A 549 -9.43 6.61 -14.44
C LEU A 549 -9.63 6.26 -15.92
N GLN A 550 -8.73 6.74 -16.78
CA GLN A 550 -8.74 6.34 -18.18
C GLN A 550 -8.63 4.81 -18.35
N THR A 551 -7.91 4.15 -17.45
CA THR A 551 -7.73 2.69 -17.44
C THR A 551 -8.97 1.92 -17.02
N ASP A 552 -9.97 2.57 -16.42
CA ASP A 552 -11.16 1.89 -15.88
C ASP A 552 -12.17 1.49 -16.96
N MET A 553 -11.94 1.93 -18.21
CA MET A 553 -12.79 1.67 -19.37
C MET A 553 -12.33 0.41 -20.11
N ILE A 554 -13.18 -0.61 -20.12
CA ILE A 554 -12.98 -1.90 -20.79
C ILE A 554 -13.80 -1.91 -22.08
N THR A 555 -13.21 -2.37 -23.19
CA THR A 555 -13.94 -2.54 -24.45
C THR A 555 -14.57 -3.93 -24.51
N LEU A 556 -15.90 -4.01 -24.58
CA LEU A 556 -16.62 -5.27 -24.78
C LEU A 556 -16.66 -5.56 -26.29
N SER A 557 -15.75 -6.41 -26.77
CA SER A 557 -15.74 -6.85 -28.17
C SER A 557 -16.75 -7.99 -28.41
N PRO A 558 -17.57 -7.94 -29.47
CA PRO A 558 -18.28 -9.13 -29.94
C PRO A 558 -17.25 -10.16 -30.44
N GLN A 559 -17.36 -11.41 -29.98
CA GLN A 559 -16.43 -12.52 -30.21
C GLN A 559 -15.87 -12.56 -31.64
N LEU A 560 -14.54 -12.47 -31.76
CA LEU A 560 -13.82 -12.93 -32.96
C LEU A 560 -13.59 -14.46 -32.83
N PRO A 561 -13.69 -15.23 -33.93
CA PRO A 561 -13.47 -16.67 -33.91
C PRO A 561 -12.02 -17.02 -33.53
N ARG A 562 -11.83 -18.21 -32.94
CA ARG A 562 -10.54 -18.76 -32.49
C ARG A 562 -9.45 -18.71 -33.55
N ALA A 563 -8.21 -18.59 -33.07
CA ALA A 563 -6.96 -18.62 -33.80
C ALA A 563 -6.78 -19.85 -34.70
N SER A 564 -7.27 -19.75 -35.92
CA SER A 564 -6.70 -20.37 -37.10
C SER A 564 -7.03 -19.44 -38.26
N GLU A 565 -5.99 -18.94 -38.94
CA GLU A 565 -6.06 -18.01 -40.08
C GLU A 565 -6.10 -16.51 -39.75
N VAL A 566 -4.93 -15.86 -39.58
CA VAL A 566 -4.68 -14.54 -40.18
C VAL A 566 -3.22 -14.44 -40.64
N ARG A 567 -3.07 -14.03 -41.90
CA ARG A 567 -1.83 -13.81 -42.66
C ARG A 567 -1.22 -12.44 -42.33
N ASP A 568 0.11 -12.36 -42.48
CA ASP A 568 0.92 -11.13 -42.41
C ASP A 568 0.40 -9.98 -43.31
N PRO A 569 0.45 -8.73 -42.82
CA PRO A 569 0.42 -7.52 -43.65
C PRO A 569 1.70 -6.65 -43.43
N PRO A 570 1.97 -5.61 -44.23
CA PRO A 570 3.18 -5.54 -45.06
C PRO A 570 4.31 -4.67 -44.48
N ARG A 571 5.54 -5.04 -44.85
CA ARG A 571 6.74 -4.19 -44.75
C ARG A 571 6.61 -2.98 -45.70
N SER A 572 6.73 -1.76 -45.18
CA SER A 572 7.55 -0.69 -45.79
C SER A 572 7.54 0.59 -44.97
N ILE A 573 8.70 1.06 -44.51
CA ILE A 573 9.11 2.47 -44.56
C ILE A 573 10.63 2.50 -44.90
N GLN A 574 10.96 3.30 -45.92
CA GLN A 574 12.29 3.67 -46.46
C GLN A 574 13.16 4.32 -45.35
N SER A 575 14.50 4.33 -45.34
CA SER A 575 15.45 4.72 -46.38
C SER A 575 16.90 4.36 -45.96
N ILE A 576 17.82 4.39 -46.91
CA ILE A 576 19.20 3.88 -46.87
C ILE A 576 20.14 4.56 -45.84
N HIS A 577 19.70 5.57 -45.08
CA HIS A 577 20.45 6.14 -43.93
C HIS A 577 20.15 5.48 -42.57
N ALA A 578 19.04 4.74 -42.43
CA ALA A 578 18.60 4.19 -41.14
C ALA A 578 19.48 3.05 -40.61
N GLN A 579 20.16 2.31 -41.50
CA GLN A 579 21.01 1.18 -41.11
C GLN A 579 22.36 1.64 -40.54
N ASP A 580 22.97 2.67 -41.12
CA ASP A 580 24.24 3.23 -40.65
C ASP A 580 24.09 3.93 -39.30
N GLU A 581 23.03 4.74 -39.13
CA GLU A 581 22.72 5.38 -37.84
C GLU A 581 22.42 4.34 -36.75
N ARG A 582 21.62 3.31 -37.06
CA ARG A 582 21.32 2.21 -36.13
C ARG A 582 22.61 1.55 -35.64
N MET A 583 23.50 1.15 -36.54
CA MET A 583 24.74 0.46 -36.15
C MET A 583 25.73 1.39 -35.43
N TYR A 584 25.77 2.67 -35.81
CA TYR A 584 26.56 3.68 -35.10
C TYR A 584 26.12 3.83 -33.63
N LEU A 585 24.81 4.00 -33.38
CA LEU A 585 24.25 4.11 -32.05
C LEU A 585 24.38 2.81 -31.22
N VAL A 586 24.23 1.64 -31.84
CA VAL A 586 24.50 0.34 -31.18
C VAL A 586 25.97 0.26 -30.71
N ASN A 587 26.92 0.72 -31.52
CA ASN A 587 28.33 0.77 -31.12
C ASN A 587 28.57 1.77 -29.97
N LEU A 588 27.89 2.92 -29.97
CA LEU A 588 27.95 3.86 -28.86
C LEU A 588 27.37 3.28 -27.56
N TYR A 589 26.30 2.48 -27.62
CA TYR A 589 25.76 1.79 -26.45
C TYR A 589 26.77 0.81 -25.84
N PHE A 590 27.36 -0.09 -26.64
CA PHE A 590 28.35 -1.04 -26.15
C PHE A 590 29.62 -0.36 -25.67
N ARG A 591 29.96 0.79 -26.26
CA ARG A 591 31.06 1.61 -25.77
C ARG A 591 30.73 2.22 -24.41
N PHE A 592 29.72 3.07 -24.31
CA PHE A 592 29.59 3.96 -23.14
C PHE A 592 28.63 3.47 -22.04
N ILE A 593 27.83 2.44 -22.31
CA ILE A 593 26.74 2.04 -21.42
C ILE A 593 26.87 0.59 -20.99
N HIS A 594 26.99 -0.35 -21.93
CA HIS A 594 27.03 -1.76 -21.57
C HIS A 594 28.18 -2.08 -20.60
N ASP A 595 27.94 -3.00 -19.68
CA ASP A 595 28.85 -3.41 -18.61
C ASP A 595 29.26 -2.30 -17.62
N SER A 596 28.53 -1.18 -17.59
CA SER A 596 28.71 -0.11 -16.60
C SER A 596 27.55 -0.01 -15.58
N PRO A 597 26.32 0.44 -15.92
CA PRO A 597 25.18 0.33 -15.01
C PRO A 597 24.45 -1.02 -15.12
N HIS A 598 24.65 -1.79 -16.20
CA HIS A 598 24.00 -3.08 -16.44
C HIS A 598 24.79 -3.96 -17.42
N SER A 599 24.60 -5.28 -17.30
CA SER A 599 25.10 -6.28 -18.27
C SER A 599 23.94 -7.14 -18.77
N LEU A 600 23.48 -6.87 -20.00
CA LEU A 600 22.25 -7.42 -20.57
C LEU A 600 22.42 -8.31 -21.80
N PHE A 601 23.51 -8.18 -22.54
CA PHE A 601 23.65 -8.71 -23.89
C PHE A 601 25.00 -9.39 -24.06
N HIS A 602 25.06 -10.37 -24.95
CA HIS A 602 26.33 -10.82 -25.51
C HIS A 602 26.63 -9.97 -26.77
N GLU A 603 27.68 -9.16 -26.72
CA GLU A 603 27.95 -8.11 -27.73
C GLU A 603 28.03 -8.66 -29.17
N PRO A 604 28.81 -9.72 -29.48
CA PRO A 604 28.93 -10.22 -30.85
C PRO A 604 27.59 -10.69 -31.44
N THR A 605 26.80 -11.44 -30.67
CA THR A 605 25.51 -11.97 -31.14
C THR A 605 24.49 -10.84 -31.28
N PHE A 606 24.46 -9.89 -30.34
CA PHE A 606 23.56 -8.75 -30.45
C PHE A 606 23.87 -7.87 -31.66
N LYS A 607 25.15 -7.56 -31.92
CA LYS A 607 25.55 -6.76 -33.10
C LYS A 607 25.20 -7.46 -34.41
N ALA A 608 25.33 -8.78 -34.48
CA ALA A 608 24.89 -9.57 -35.63
C ALA A 608 23.37 -9.44 -35.83
N SER A 609 22.58 -9.68 -34.78
CA SER A 609 21.11 -9.53 -34.83
C SER A 609 20.68 -8.09 -35.17
N ALA A 610 21.39 -7.09 -34.67
CA ALA A 610 21.11 -5.69 -34.98
C ALA A 610 21.39 -5.37 -36.45
N ALA A 611 22.48 -5.89 -37.03
CA ALA A 611 22.78 -5.74 -38.44
C ALA A 611 21.71 -6.41 -39.33
N GLU A 612 21.26 -7.61 -38.94
CA GLU A 612 20.22 -8.38 -39.62
C GLU A 612 18.80 -7.83 -39.42
N GLY A 613 18.60 -6.95 -38.45
CA GLY A 613 17.30 -6.35 -38.12
C GLY A 613 16.36 -7.30 -37.38
N THR A 614 16.89 -8.23 -36.60
CA THR A 614 16.13 -9.24 -35.84
C THR A 614 15.98 -8.91 -34.35
N VAL A 615 16.65 -7.86 -33.86
CA VAL A 615 16.48 -7.36 -32.48
C VAL A 615 15.05 -6.85 -32.28
N SER A 616 14.45 -7.17 -31.13
CA SER A 616 13.10 -6.70 -30.80
C SER A 616 13.04 -5.17 -30.82
N LYS A 617 11.92 -4.65 -31.35
CA LYS A 617 11.69 -3.22 -31.50
C LYS A 617 11.82 -2.42 -30.19
N PRO A 618 11.23 -2.82 -29.04
CA PRO A 618 11.36 -2.06 -27.80
C PRO A 618 12.80 -2.04 -27.27
N VAL A 619 13.54 -3.15 -27.38
CA VAL A 619 14.96 -3.22 -26.98
C VAL A 619 15.82 -2.29 -27.83
N LEU A 620 15.70 -2.40 -29.16
CA LEU A 620 16.50 -1.59 -30.07
C LEU A 620 16.23 -0.10 -29.87
N LEU A 621 14.97 0.33 -29.87
CA LEU A 621 14.63 1.75 -29.70
C LEU A 621 15.08 2.30 -28.34
N ALA A 622 14.97 1.53 -27.25
CA ALA A 622 15.42 1.97 -25.93
C ALA A 622 16.95 2.14 -25.89
N MET A 623 17.68 1.23 -26.55
CA MET A 623 19.13 1.29 -26.72
C MET A 623 19.56 2.53 -27.53
N LEU A 624 18.87 2.81 -28.64
CA LEU A 624 19.13 4.00 -29.46
C LEU A 624 18.86 5.29 -28.66
N GLY A 625 17.76 5.34 -27.91
CA GLY A 625 17.39 6.49 -27.06
C GLY A 625 18.40 6.79 -25.95
N LEU A 626 19.04 5.75 -25.41
CA LEU A 626 20.13 5.89 -24.43
C LEU A 626 21.43 6.37 -25.08
N SER A 627 21.83 5.77 -26.20
CA SER A 627 23.12 6.01 -26.84
C SER A 627 23.20 7.31 -27.64
N ALA A 628 22.06 7.86 -28.09
CA ALA A 628 21.99 9.09 -28.87
C ALA A 628 22.67 10.29 -28.19
N ARG A 629 22.70 10.34 -26.86
CA ARG A 629 23.39 11.40 -26.09
C ARG A 629 24.91 11.42 -26.28
N PHE A 630 25.49 10.32 -26.75
CA PHE A 630 26.93 10.19 -27.00
C PHE A 630 27.34 10.40 -28.46
N ALA A 631 26.38 10.70 -29.35
CA ALA A 631 26.65 10.97 -30.75
C ALA A 631 27.34 12.33 -30.93
N THR A 632 28.24 12.42 -31.92
CA THR A 632 28.91 13.68 -32.30
C THR A 632 28.02 14.58 -33.15
N GLU A 633 27.00 14.02 -33.80
CA GLU A 633 26.09 14.71 -34.71
C GLU A 633 24.89 15.29 -33.95
N PRO A 634 24.69 16.62 -33.93
CA PRO A 634 23.58 17.25 -33.18
C PRO A 634 22.19 16.74 -33.58
N ASP A 635 22.00 16.41 -34.87
CA ASP A 635 20.74 15.87 -35.38
C ASP A 635 20.41 14.48 -34.81
N ILE A 636 21.42 13.66 -34.53
CA ILE A 636 21.26 12.34 -33.91
C ILE A 636 20.93 12.51 -32.42
N VAL A 637 21.62 13.42 -31.73
CA VAL A 637 21.33 13.77 -30.33
C VAL A 637 19.87 14.23 -30.17
N ALA A 638 19.40 15.11 -31.07
CA ALA A 638 18.03 15.62 -31.07
C ALA A 638 16.95 14.55 -31.33
N ARG A 639 17.31 13.42 -31.95
CA ARG A 639 16.41 12.27 -32.14
C ARG A 639 16.31 11.35 -30.92
N GLY A 640 17.20 11.47 -29.94
CA GLY A 640 17.19 10.67 -28.70
C GLY A 640 15.81 10.62 -28.02
N PRO A 641 15.15 11.75 -27.73
CA PRO A 641 13.81 11.78 -27.12
C PRO A 641 12.75 11.02 -27.93
N MET A 642 12.82 11.08 -29.26
CA MET A 642 11.92 10.35 -30.15
C MET A 642 12.10 8.83 -29.98
N TYR A 643 13.35 8.34 -29.98
CA TYR A 643 13.62 6.92 -29.75
C TYR A 643 13.12 6.45 -28.39
N ARG A 644 13.32 7.24 -27.33
CA ARG A 644 12.80 6.94 -25.97
C ARG A 644 11.28 6.83 -25.95
N ALA A 645 10.58 7.79 -26.56
CA ALA A 645 9.12 7.79 -26.62
C ALA A 645 8.59 6.58 -27.40
N GLN A 646 9.19 6.26 -28.54
CA GLN A 646 8.80 5.10 -29.35
C GLN A 646 9.11 3.78 -28.65
N ALA A 647 10.24 3.67 -27.95
CA ALA A 647 10.59 2.49 -27.15
C ALA A 647 9.57 2.26 -26.05
N THR A 648 9.20 3.33 -25.33
CA THR A 648 8.21 3.28 -24.25
C THR A 648 6.84 2.86 -24.78
N ALA A 649 6.41 3.39 -25.93
CA ALA A 649 5.17 3.00 -26.57
C ALA A 649 5.18 1.52 -26.99
N ALA A 650 6.23 1.09 -27.69
CA ALA A 650 6.37 -0.29 -28.15
C ALA A 650 6.43 -1.30 -26.99
N LEU A 651 7.12 -0.96 -25.90
CA LEU A 651 7.18 -1.81 -24.71
C LEU A 651 5.81 -1.89 -24.01
N LYS A 652 5.06 -0.78 -23.95
CA LYS A 652 3.71 -0.78 -23.36
C LYS A 652 2.72 -1.63 -24.16
N GLU A 653 2.88 -1.71 -25.49
CA GLU A 653 2.03 -2.54 -26.36
C GLU A 653 2.25 -4.05 -26.15
N ASP A 654 3.43 -4.45 -25.67
CA ASP A 654 3.82 -5.87 -25.52
C ASP A 654 4.12 -6.25 -24.06
N LEU A 655 3.77 -5.38 -23.09
CA LEU A 655 4.22 -5.51 -21.71
C LEU A 655 3.73 -6.80 -21.00
N GLU A 656 2.62 -7.36 -21.46
CA GLU A 656 2.05 -8.61 -20.95
C GLU A 656 2.82 -9.85 -21.41
N HIS A 657 3.63 -9.74 -22.47
CA HIS A 657 4.50 -10.82 -22.93
C HIS A 657 5.75 -10.89 -22.04
N ILE A 658 5.75 -11.80 -21.08
CA ILE A 658 6.90 -12.01 -20.19
C ILE A 658 8.00 -12.78 -20.93
N CYS A 659 8.98 -12.06 -21.48
CA CYS A 659 10.16 -12.61 -22.17
C CYS A 659 11.44 -11.86 -21.78
N ILE A 660 12.59 -12.40 -22.20
CA ILE A 660 13.92 -11.82 -21.93
C ILE A 660 14.04 -10.42 -22.55
N GLU A 661 13.50 -10.25 -23.75
CA GLU A 661 13.52 -9.01 -24.50
C GLU A 661 12.75 -7.91 -23.77
N ASN A 662 11.61 -8.24 -23.16
CA ASN A 662 10.84 -7.26 -22.39
C ASN A 662 11.50 -6.94 -21.04
N ILE A 663 12.22 -7.88 -20.42
CA ILE A 663 13.09 -7.57 -19.26
C ILE A 663 14.18 -6.59 -19.67
N GLN A 664 14.91 -6.88 -20.76
CA GLN A 664 15.97 -6.01 -21.28
C GLN A 664 15.43 -4.64 -21.66
N ALA A 665 14.27 -4.57 -22.33
CA ALA A 665 13.62 -3.32 -22.69
C ALA A 665 13.19 -2.53 -21.45
N CYS A 666 12.62 -3.17 -20.42
CA CYS A 666 12.30 -2.52 -19.15
C CYS A 666 13.55 -1.91 -18.50
N ILE A 667 14.66 -2.64 -18.47
CA ILE A 667 15.92 -2.11 -17.90
C ILE A 667 16.43 -0.91 -18.72
N LEU A 668 16.41 -0.99 -20.05
CA LEU A 668 16.86 0.11 -20.91
C LEU A 668 15.94 1.34 -20.82
N VAL A 669 14.62 1.14 -20.76
CA VAL A 669 13.63 2.21 -20.59
C VAL A 669 13.74 2.83 -19.20
N GLY A 670 13.91 2.03 -18.14
CA GLY A 670 14.17 2.53 -16.79
C GLY A 670 15.41 3.41 -16.72
N ASN A 671 16.53 2.98 -17.33
CA ASN A 671 17.75 3.79 -17.42
C ASN A 671 17.57 5.08 -18.24
N ASN A 672 16.69 5.07 -19.25
CA ASN A 672 16.34 6.30 -19.96
C ASN A 672 15.68 7.29 -19.00
N PHE A 673 14.64 6.87 -18.27
CA PHE A 673 13.94 7.73 -17.30
C PHE A 673 14.84 8.19 -16.16
N PHE A 674 15.72 7.32 -15.66
CA PHE A 674 16.74 7.68 -14.68
C PHE A 674 17.61 8.83 -15.20
N GLY A 675 18.03 8.77 -16.47
CA GLY A 675 18.79 9.81 -17.15
C GLY A 675 18.08 11.17 -17.24
N GLU A 676 16.75 11.15 -17.37
CA GLU A 676 15.94 12.37 -17.46
C GLU A 676 15.51 12.90 -16.07
N GLY A 677 15.80 12.18 -14.99
CA GLY A 677 15.42 12.56 -13.62
C GLY A 677 13.98 12.21 -13.24
N ASP A 678 13.35 11.24 -13.93
CA ASP A 678 12.01 10.74 -13.61
C ASP A 678 12.09 9.46 -12.75
N ALA A 679 12.20 9.67 -11.43
CA ALA A 679 12.38 8.62 -10.43
C ALA A 679 11.21 7.63 -10.37
N ASP A 680 9.99 8.11 -10.57
CA ASP A 680 8.78 7.28 -10.50
C ASP A 680 8.72 6.32 -11.70
N ALA A 681 8.96 6.85 -12.91
CA ALA A 681 8.97 6.02 -14.11
C ALA A 681 10.15 5.03 -14.11
N GLU A 682 11.35 5.48 -13.71
CA GLU A 682 12.52 4.61 -13.50
C GLU A 682 12.17 3.42 -12.60
N SER A 683 11.68 3.72 -11.38
CA SER A 683 11.38 2.71 -10.36
C SER A 683 10.32 1.72 -10.85
N LEU A 684 9.34 2.18 -11.64
CA LEU A 684 8.32 1.34 -12.24
C LEU A 684 8.92 0.31 -13.20
N TYR A 685 9.72 0.75 -14.19
CA TYR A 685 10.26 -0.18 -15.20
C TYR A 685 11.32 -1.13 -14.61
N PHE A 686 12.13 -0.66 -13.66
CA PHE A 686 13.03 -1.54 -12.91
C PHE A 686 12.27 -2.57 -12.06
N GLY A 687 11.16 -2.17 -11.44
CA GLY A 687 10.29 -3.10 -10.74
C GLY A 687 9.68 -4.17 -11.66
N LEU A 688 9.22 -3.77 -12.85
CA LEU A 688 8.71 -4.70 -13.87
C LEU A 688 9.78 -5.69 -14.33
N ALA A 689 10.99 -5.22 -14.65
CA ALA A 689 12.12 -6.08 -15.02
C ALA A 689 12.44 -7.12 -13.93
N SER A 690 12.50 -6.68 -12.67
CA SER A 690 12.76 -7.54 -11.51
C SER A 690 11.67 -8.61 -11.35
N ARG A 691 10.40 -8.25 -11.54
CA ARG A 691 9.29 -9.21 -11.44
C ARG A 691 9.28 -10.20 -12.58
N MET A 692 9.44 -9.75 -13.82
CA MET A 692 9.54 -10.62 -15.00
C MET A 692 10.73 -11.60 -14.86
N THR A 693 11.86 -11.14 -14.34
CA THR A 693 13.04 -11.98 -14.03
C THR A 693 12.72 -13.10 -13.04
N GLN A 694 11.97 -12.80 -11.99
CA GLN A 694 11.55 -13.78 -10.98
C GLN A 694 10.50 -14.76 -11.53
N ILE A 695 9.56 -14.28 -12.35
CA ILE A 695 8.53 -15.11 -13.00
C ILE A 695 9.17 -16.12 -13.96
N LEU A 696 10.12 -15.68 -14.80
CA LEU A 696 10.85 -16.56 -15.72
C LEU A 696 11.90 -17.43 -15.04
N LYS A 697 12.13 -17.24 -13.73
CA LYS A 697 13.15 -17.96 -12.96
C LYS A 697 14.52 -17.94 -13.65
N LEU A 698 14.96 -16.77 -14.15
CA LEU A 698 16.22 -16.65 -14.90
C LEU A 698 17.47 -17.08 -14.12
N GLY A 699 17.35 -17.25 -12.79
CA GLY A 699 18.39 -17.79 -11.93
C GLY A 699 18.52 -19.33 -11.94
N GLU A 700 17.58 -20.06 -12.53
CA GLU A 700 17.59 -21.51 -12.64
C GLU A 700 18.22 -21.96 -13.98
N ILE A 701 18.83 -23.15 -13.99
CA ILE A 701 19.42 -23.73 -15.20
C ILE A 701 18.31 -24.28 -16.09
N ASN A 702 18.29 -23.89 -17.37
CA ASN A 702 17.46 -24.50 -18.39
C ASN A 702 18.36 -25.27 -19.37
N GLU A 703 18.18 -26.59 -19.43
CA GLU A 703 18.99 -27.48 -20.26
C GLU A 703 18.87 -27.21 -21.77
N SER A 704 17.78 -26.58 -22.21
CA SER A 704 17.56 -26.23 -23.61
C SER A 704 18.32 -24.99 -24.10
N ASP A 705 18.89 -24.20 -23.18
CA ASP A 705 19.68 -23.02 -23.54
C ASP A 705 21.13 -23.41 -23.87
N ASP A 706 21.70 -22.75 -24.89
CA ASP A 706 23.15 -22.77 -25.13
C ASP A 706 23.91 -21.94 -24.09
N GLY A 707 25.23 -22.07 -24.05
CA GLY A 707 26.10 -21.39 -23.07
C GLY A 707 25.96 -19.87 -23.10
N VAL A 708 25.81 -19.27 -24.29
CA VAL A 708 25.61 -17.82 -24.45
C VAL A 708 24.30 -17.38 -23.79
N MET A 709 23.20 -18.05 -24.09
CA MET A 709 21.89 -17.72 -23.53
C MET A 709 21.87 -17.91 -22.00
N ARG A 710 22.50 -18.96 -21.48
CA ARG A 710 22.63 -19.18 -20.02
C ARG A 710 23.38 -18.05 -19.33
N GLU A 711 24.47 -17.57 -19.93
CA GLU A 711 25.24 -16.45 -19.37
C GLU A 711 24.48 -15.12 -19.50
N VAL A 712 23.77 -14.87 -20.60
CA VAL A 712 22.88 -13.71 -20.76
C VAL A 712 21.79 -13.70 -19.66
N LYS A 713 21.10 -14.82 -19.43
CA LYS A 713 20.09 -14.95 -18.37
C LYS A 713 20.66 -14.67 -16.99
N ARG A 714 21.86 -15.21 -16.68
CA ARG A 714 22.58 -14.94 -15.43
C ARG A 714 22.93 -13.47 -15.26
N ARG A 715 23.43 -12.82 -16.31
CA ARG A 715 23.79 -11.38 -16.28
C ARG A 715 22.57 -10.48 -16.14
N ILE A 716 21.45 -10.82 -16.78
CA ILE A 716 20.17 -10.13 -16.57
C ILE A 716 19.68 -10.29 -15.14
N PHE A 717 19.71 -11.50 -14.59
CA PHE A 717 19.32 -11.76 -13.20
C PHE A 717 20.13 -10.89 -12.22
N TRP A 718 21.46 -10.91 -12.36
CA TRP A 718 22.36 -10.15 -11.49
C TRP A 718 22.27 -8.64 -11.73
N THR A 719 21.98 -8.21 -12.96
CA THR A 719 21.66 -6.80 -13.26
C THR A 719 20.41 -6.36 -12.52
N CYS A 720 19.33 -7.13 -12.55
CA CYS A 720 18.11 -6.81 -11.81
C CYS A 720 18.36 -6.73 -10.30
N PHE A 721 19.17 -7.63 -9.73
CA PHE A 721 19.58 -7.55 -8.32
C PHE A 721 20.33 -6.24 -8.00
N ILE A 722 21.28 -5.85 -8.84
CA ILE A 722 22.06 -4.62 -8.65
C ILE A 722 21.15 -3.39 -8.76
N ILE A 723 20.32 -3.32 -9.80
CA ILE A 723 19.39 -2.22 -10.01
C ILE A 723 18.39 -2.11 -8.86
N ASP A 724 17.79 -3.23 -8.43
CA ASP A 724 16.83 -3.24 -7.32
C ASP A 724 17.47 -2.75 -6.02
N THR A 725 18.72 -3.12 -5.74
CA THR A 725 19.47 -2.62 -4.58
C THR A 725 19.67 -1.11 -4.66
N TRP A 726 20.14 -0.58 -5.78
CA TRP A 726 20.37 0.85 -5.92
C TRP A 726 19.05 1.66 -5.96
N ALA A 727 18.13 1.33 -6.87
CA ALA A 727 16.90 2.07 -7.08
C ALA A 727 15.99 2.08 -5.83
N SER A 728 15.91 0.95 -5.12
CA SER A 728 15.07 0.87 -3.91
C SER A 728 15.56 1.81 -2.81
N GLY A 729 16.87 1.88 -2.57
CA GLY A 729 17.39 2.85 -1.59
C GLY A 729 17.32 4.30 -2.04
N GLY A 730 17.45 4.55 -3.35
CA GLY A 730 17.34 5.90 -3.92
C GLY A 730 15.96 6.55 -3.76
N SER A 731 14.91 5.72 -3.70
CA SER A 731 13.50 6.11 -3.66
C SER A 731 12.77 5.72 -2.37
N ASN A 732 13.50 5.30 -1.32
CA ASN A 732 12.95 4.83 -0.05
C ASN A 732 11.91 3.70 -0.20
N LEU A 733 12.15 2.78 -1.13
CA LEU A 733 11.38 1.56 -1.37
C LEU A 733 12.11 0.35 -0.77
N SER A 734 11.38 -0.74 -0.54
CA SER A 734 11.98 -2.01 -0.11
C SER A 734 12.48 -2.81 -1.32
N PRO A 735 13.70 -3.39 -1.28
CA PRO A 735 14.18 -4.30 -2.32
C PRO A 735 13.24 -5.50 -2.54
N GLN A 736 13.09 -5.90 -3.80
CA GLN A 736 12.25 -6.99 -4.27
C GLN A 736 12.98 -8.34 -4.30
N PHE A 737 14.30 -8.36 -4.39
CA PHE A 737 15.08 -9.60 -4.30
C PHE A 737 15.25 -10.03 -2.84
N ARG A 738 14.61 -11.15 -2.47
CA ARG A 738 14.83 -11.83 -1.18
C ARG A 738 15.36 -13.24 -1.42
N TRP A 739 16.43 -13.61 -0.73
CA TRP A 739 17.06 -14.92 -0.86
C TRP A 739 16.19 -16.01 -0.24
N ARG A 740 15.34 -16.65 -1.05
CA ARG A 740 14.55 -17.84 -0.68
C ARG A 740 15.05 -19.14 -1.32
N THR A 741 15.91 -19.05 -2.35
CA THR A 741 16.52 -20.16 -3.12
C THR A 741 18.06 -20.05 -3.13
N LYS A 742 18.75 -21.08 -3.63
CA LYS A 742 20.21 -21.03 -3.88
C LYS A 742 20.49 -19.97 -4.94
N GLN A 743 21.45 -19.08 -4.67
CA GLN A 743 21.85 -18.03 -5.61
C GLN A 743 22.41 -18.64 -6.90
N PRO A 744 22.13 -18.06 -8.07
CA PRO A 744 22.77 -18.49 -9.33
C PRO A 744 24.28 -18.35 -9.23
N ARG A 745 25.02 -19.07 -10.08
CA ARG A 745 26.46 -18.82 -10.23
C ARG A 745 26.69 -17.36 -10.63
N GLY A 746 27.77 -16.76 -10.15
CA GLY A 746 28.17 -15.42 -10.56
C GLY A 746 28.43 -15.34 -12.08
N PRO A 747 28.38 -14.12 -12.66
CA PRO A 747 28.75 -13.91 -14.07
C PRO A 747 30.14 -14.46 -14.39
N LEU A 748 30.31 -14.97 -15.60
CA LEU A 748 31.59 -15.40 -16.15
C LEU A 748 32.50 -14.19 -16.41
N ASP A 749 33.83 -14.40 -16.42
CA ASP A 749 34.80 -13.42 -16.92
C ASP A 749 34.37 -12.79 -18.27
N GLU A 750 34.51 -11.47 -18.38
CA GLU A 750 34.02 -10.70 -19.52
C GLU A 750 34.69 -11.11 -20.83
N TYR A 751 35.99 -11.41 -20.81
CA TYR A 751 36.71 -11.84 -22.01
C TYR A 751 36.29 -13.27 -22.41
N MET A 752 36.12 -14.17 -21.44
CA MET A 752 35.58 -15.49 -21.72
C MET A 752 34.18 -15.40 -22.32
N PHE A 753 33.28 -14.60 -21.73
CA PHE A 753 31.93 -14.42 -22.23
C PHE A 753 31.91 -13.83 -23.64
N TYR A 754 32.70 -12.78 -23.91
CA TYR A 754 32.80 -12.14 -25.23
C TYR A 754 33.22 -13.11 -26.34
N ASN A 755 34.04 -14.12 -26.04
CA ASN A 755 34.56 -15.06 -27.03
C ASN A 755 33.65 -16.29 -27.24
N MET A 756 32.54 -16.43 -26.51
CA MET A 756 31.58 -17.50 -26.69
C MET A 756 30.85 -17.38 -28.03
N ARG A 757 30.39 -18.51 -28.57
CA ARG A 757 29.61 -18.59 -29.81
C ARG A 757 28.27 -19.26 -29.54
N SER A 758 27.25 -18.90 -30.33
CA SER A 758 25.96 -19.58 -30.21
C SER A 758 26.11 -21.05 -30.56
N GLY A 759 25.49 -21.91 -29.76
CA GLY A 759 25.64 -23.36 -29.79
C GLY A 759 26.78 -23.92 -28.94
N ASP A 760 27.65 -23.08 -28.35
CA ASP A 760 28.63 -23.55 -27.36
C ASP A 760 27.93 -24.08 -26.10
N ASP A 761 28.50 -25.09 -25.45
CA ASP A 761 28.04 -25.55 -24.13
C ASP A 761 28.33 -24.50 -23.03
N ASP A 762 27.66 -24.63 -21.87
CA ASP A 762 27.98 -23.80 -20.71
C ASP A 762 29.38 -24.13 -20.16
N VAL A 763 30.07 -23.13 -19.63
CA VAL A 763 31.38 -23.31 -18.99
C VAL A 763 31.21 -24.11 -17.71
N ALA A 764 31.96 -25.21 -17.59
CA ALA A 764 31.94 -26.05 -16.40
C ALA A 764 32.42 -25.30 -15.15
N ASP A 765 31.94 -25.68 -13.97
CA ASP A 765 32.30 -25.02 -12.70
C ASP A 765 33.81 -25.09 -12.40
N SER A 766 34.52 -26.10 -12.89
CA SER A 766 35.97 -26.23 -12.77
C SER A 766 36.75 -25.18 -13.58
N ASP A 767 36.17 -24.69 -14.66
CA ASP A 767 36.78 -23.77 -15.61
C ASP A 767 36.23 -22.34 -15.48
N TRP A 768 35.19 -22.16 -14.66
CA TRP A 768 34.58 -20.87 -14.37
C TRP A 768 35.56 -19.96 -13.61
N LYS A 769 35.68 -18.72 -14.08
CA LYS A 769 36.46 -17.66 -13.42
C LYS A 769 35.60 -16.42 -13.22
N PRO A 770 35.66 -15.77 -12.04
CA PRO A 770 34.93 -14.53 -11.81
C PRO A 770 35.55 -13.37 -12.58
N GLY A 771 34.73 -12.67 -13.37
CA GLY A 771 35.06 -11.37 -13.97
C GLY A 771 34.81 -10.20 -13.04
N LEU A 772 35.07 -8.98 -13.50
CA LEU A 772 34.78 -7.75 -12.76
C LEU A 772 33.31 -7.67 -12.33
N TRP A 773 32.37 -8.09 -13.18
CA TRP A 773 30.94 -8.15 -12.85
C TRP A 773 30.61 -9.11 -11.72
N ALA A 774 31.30 -10.25 -11.62
CA ALA A 774 31.12 -11.16 -10.49
C ALA A 774 31.65 -10.57 -9.18
N HIS A 775 32.72 -9.78 -9.24
CA HIS A 775 33.19 -9.00 -8.10
C HIS A 775 32.22 -7.87 -7.73
N MET A 776 31.69 -7.13 -8.72
CA MET A 776 30.67 -6.10 -8.49
C MET A 776 29.41 -6.66 -7.83
N VAL A 777 28.89 -7.80 -8.29
CA VAL A 777 27.72 -8.46 -7.68
C VAL A 777 27.95 -8.75 -6.20
N ARG A 778 29.12 -9.32 -5.86
CA ARG A 778 29.47 -9.61 -4.46
C ARG A 778 29.58 -8.33 -3.64
N LEU A 779 30.21 -7.30 -4.19
CA LEU A 779 30.37 -6.01 -3.56
C LEU A 779 29.01 -5.31 -3.33
N VAL A 780 28.08 -5.40 -4.28
CA VAL A 780 26.71 -4.89 -4.13
C VAL A 780 25.93 -5.64 -3.06
N GLY A 781 26.22 -6.93 -2.83
CA GLY A 781 25.71 -7.67 -1.68
C GLY A 781 26.11 -7.05 -0.33
N LEU A 782 27.33 -6.52 -0.22
CA LEU A 782 27.77 -5.77 0.97
C LEU A 782 27.09 -4.39 1.03
N TYR A 783 26.97 -3.70 -0.11
CA TYR A 783 26.24 -2.44 -0.19
C TYR A 783 24.79 -2.55 0.26
N ALA A 784 24.07 -3.63 -0.09
CA ALA A 784 22.71 -3.86 0.36
C ALA A 784 22.60 -3.86 1.90
N GLN A 785 23.62 -4.39 2.60
CA GLN A 785 23.67 -4.36 4.07
C GLN A 785 23.96 -2.96 4.61
N ILE A 786 24.90 -2.23 3.99
CA ILE A 786 25.20 -0.83 4.33
C ILE A 786 23.94 0.03 4.15
N GLN A 787 23.22 -0.19 3.06
CA GLN A 787 21.99 0.53 2.74
C GLN A 787 20.87 0.24 3.74
N ASN A 788 20.70 -1.01 4.18
CA ASN A 788 19.75 -1.35 5.25
C ASN A 788 20.08 -0.59 6.54
N LEU A 789 21.35 -0.55 6.94
CA LEU A 789 21.79 0.24 8.10
C LEU A 789 21.43 1.73 7.92
N GLN A 790 21.71 2.31 6.75
CA GLN A 790 21.38 3.72 6.47
C GLN A 790 19.85 3.97 6.48
N GLN A 791 19.04 3.04 5.96
CA GLN A 791 17.58 3.16 6.02
C GLN A 791 17.04 3.09 7.46
N GLU A 792 17.61 2.24 8.31
CA GLU A 792 17.29 2.21 9.74
C GLU A 792 17.63 3.54 10.41
N LEU A 793 18.80 4.12 10.09
CA LEU A 793 19.20 5.44 10.59
C LEU A 793 18.30 6.57 10.11
N ALA A 794 17.83 6.52 8.86
CA ALA A 794 16.95 7.53 8.27
C ALA A 794 15.56 7.53 8.91
N ASN A 795 15.05 6.36 9.29
CA ASN A 795 13.68 6.14 9.73
C ASN A 795 13.52 6.00 11.26
N GLY A 796 14.58 5.69 12.00
CA GLY A 796 14.55 5.46 13.44
C GLY A 796 14.27 6.72 14.27
N VAL A 797 13.47 6.61 15.34
CA VAL A 797 13.13 7.75 16.24
C VAL A 797 14.29 8.12 17.18
N GLU A 798 15.12 7.15 17.59
CA GLU A 798 16.35 7.35 18.34
C GLU A 798 17.44 6.41 17.80
N TRP A 799 18.70 6.85 17.85
CA TRP A 799 19.84 6.07 17.38
C TRP A 799 20.49 5.31 18.53
N ASN A 800 20.57 3.98 18.39
CA ASN A 800 21.34 3.14 19.30
C ASN A 800 22.82 3.12 18.86
N GLU A 801 23.64 3.94 19.50
CA GLU A 801 25.07 4.09 19.17
C GLU A 801 25.86 2.76 19.27
N SER A 802 25.52 1.86 20.20
CA SER A 802 26.19 0.55 20.31
C SER A 802 25.91 -0.33 19.11
N PHE A 803 24.63 -0.42 18.72
CA PHE A 803 24.22 -1.20 17.55
C PHE A 803 24.85 -0.67 16.26
N ILE A 804 24.95 0.65 16.13
CA ILE A 804 25.56 1.30 14.97
C ILE A 804 27.05 0.96 14.89
N ASP A 805 27.79 1.13 16.00
CA ASP A 805 29.22 0.86 16.01
C ASP A 805 29.54 -0.63 15.77
N GLU A 806 28.75 -1.55 16.35
CA GLU A 806 28.85 -2.99 16.09
C GLU A 806 28.58 -3.34 14.62
N SER A 807 27.53 -2.75 14.04
CA SER A 807 27.17 -2.97 12.63
C SER A 807 28.26 -2.45 11.69
N VAL A 808 28.82 -1.27 11.97
CA VAL A 808 29.94 -0.72 11.20
C VAL A 808 31.19 -1.58 11.31
N GLN A 809 31.55 -2.02 12.52
CA GLN A 809 32.72 -2.89 12.71
C GLN A 809 32.59 -4.21 11.93
N ARG A 810 31.40 -4.82 11.94
CA ARG A 810 31.13 -6.03 11.16
C ARG A 810 31.25 -5.78 9.65
N LEU A 811 30.63 -4.71 9.15
CA LEU A 811 30.66 -4.37 7.72
C LEU A 811 32.07 -3.96 7.24
N GLU A 812 32.87 -3.31 8.09
CA GLU A 812 34.28 -3.02 7.81
C GLU A 812 35.10 -4.30 7.69
N ALA A 813 34.89 -5.27 8.58
CA ALA A 813 35.56 -6.56 8.50
C ALA A 813 35.16 -7.33 7.23
N GLU A 814 33.88 -7.30 6.83
CA GLU A 814 33.40 -7.95 5.60
C GLU A 814 33.97 -7.28 4.33
N LEU A 815 34.04 -5.95 4.28
CA LEU A 815 34.66 -5.21 3.17
C LEU A 815 36.18 -5.43 3.10
N SER A 816 36.84 -5.50 4.26
CA SER A 816 38.29 -5.78 4.34
C SER A 816 38.58 -7.21 3.86
N ALA A 817 37.78 -8.19 4.29
CA ALA A 817 37.90 -9.56 3.82
C ALA A 817 37.62 -9.69 2.30
N PHE A 818 36.71 -8.88 1.76
CA PHE A 818 36.50 -8.80 0.32
C PHE A 818 37.75 -8.28 -0.40
N GLU A 819 38.37 -7.20 0.09
CA GLU A 819 39.61 -6.63 -0.46
C GLU A 819 40.79 -7.60 -0.37
N GLU A 820 40.99 -8.26 0.77
CA GLU A 820 42.02 -9.30 0.95
C GLU A 820 41.86 -10.48 -0.02
N GLY A 821 40.61 -10.74 -0.45
CA GLY A 821 40.27 -11.75 -1.45
C GLY A 821 40.47 -11.31 -2.89
N LEU A 822 40.82 -10.03 -3.15
CA LEU A 822 41.15 -9.54 -4.49
C LEU A 822 42.63 -9.81 -4.80
N GLY A 823 42.90 -10.23 -6.03
CA GLY A 823 44.27 -10.31 -6.53
C GLY A 823 44.88 -8.91 -6.75
N PRO A 824 46.21 -8.74 -6.69
CA PRO A 824 46.88 -7.45 -6.88
C PRO A 824 46.59 -6.79 -8.23
N GLU A 825 46.22 -7.57 -9.25
CA GLU A 825 45.79 -7.10 -10.56
C GLU A 825 44.43 -6.40 -10.54
N LEU A 826 43.57 -6.68 -9.55
CA LEU A 826 42.24 -6.06 -9.40
C LEU A 826 42.27 -4.80 -8.53
N MET A 827 43.43 -4.43 -7.98
CA MET A 827 43.59 -3.23 -7.17
C MET A 827 43.76 -1.99 -8.04
N PHE A 828 43.25 -0.84 -7.60
CA PHE A 828 43.36 0.38 -8.39
C PHE A 828 44.81 0.86 -8.45
N SER A 829 45.37 0.91 -9.66
CA SER A 829 46.64 1.54 -10.00
C SER A 829 46.61 2.01 -11.45
N ARG A 830 47.50 2.93 -11.84
CA ARG A 830 47.55 3.38 -13.24
C ARG A 830 48.00 2.25 -14.18
N GLU A 831 48.87 1.37 -13.68
CA GLU A 831 49.35 0.18 -14.39
C GLU A 831 48.23 -0.83 -14.62
N ASN A 832 47.45 -1.16 -13.58
CA ASN A 832 46.31 -2.07 -13.73
C ASN A 832 45.23 -1.47 -14.63
N LEU A 833 44.93 -0.16 -14.47
CA LEU A 833 43.99 0.52 -15.35
C LEU A 833 44.40 0.42 -16.83
N ALA A 834 45.68 0.67 -17.14
CA ALA A 834 46.19 0.52 -18.51
C ALA A 834 46.02 -0.92 -19.04
N SER A 835 46.33 -1.93 -18.23
CA SER A 835 46.13 -3.35 -18.57
C SER A 835 44.66 -3.69 -18.87
N PHE A 836 43.73 -3.18 -18.07
CA PHE A 836 42.29 -3.37 -18.34
C PHE A 836 41.82 -2.58 -19.56
N VAL A 837 42.37 -1.39 -19.83
CA VAL A 837 42.08 -0.63 -21.06
C VAL A 837 42.53 -1.39 -22.30
N GLU A 838 43.71 -2.00 -22.30
CA GLU A 838 44.21 -2.83 -23.41
C GLU A 838 43.28 -4.03 -23.71
N ARG A 839 42.60 -4.54 -22.68
CA ARG A 839 41.60 -5.62 -22.78
C ARG A 839 40.19 -5.13 -23.09
N GLY A 840 39.97 -3.82 -23.24
CA GLY A 840 38.65 -3.22 -23.49
C GLY A 840 37.75 -3.09 -22.24
N LEU A 841 38.31 -3.30 -21.05
CA LEU A 841 37.59 -3.38 -19.77
C LEU A 841 37.86 -2.18 -18.84
N GLY A 842 38.57 -1.14 -19.32
CA GLY A 842 38.94 0.03 -18.52
C GLY A 842 37.76 0.70 -17.82
N ARG A 843 36.62 0.88 -18.51
CA ARG A 843 35.40 1.46 -17.93
C ARG A 843 34.76 0.60 -16.85
N VAL A 844 34.73 -0.72 -17.04
CA VAL A 844 34.22 -1.68 -16.05
C VAL A 844 35.09 -1.65 -14.80
N PHE A 845 36.41 -1.56 -14.98
CA PHE A 845 37.38 -1.42 -13.89
C PHE A 845 37.19 -0.12 -13.11
N ILE A 846 36.99 1.01 -13.80
CA ILE A 846 36.65 2.28 -13.16
C ILE A 846 35.33 2.18 -12.37
N ALA A 847 34.29 1.59 -12.96
CA ALA A 847 33.00 1.43 -12.30
C ALA A 847 33.10 0.59 -11.02
N PHE A 848 33.92 -0.46 -11.04
CA PHE A 848 34.19 -1.31 -9.87
C PHE A 848 34.81 -0.50 -8.73
N HIS A 849 35.84 0.28 -9.01
CA HIS A 849 36.52 1.08 -7.99
C HIS A 849 35.70 2.26 -7.49
N LEU A 850 34.92 2.91 -8.35
CA LEU A 850 33.98 3.95 -7.93
C LEU A 850 32.97 3.39 -6.92
N GLY A 851 32.36 2.23 -7.21
CA GLY A 851 31.45 1.57 -6.26
C GLY A 851 32.15 1.16 -4.96
N TYR A 852 33.31 0.52 -5.06
CA TYR A 852 34.09 0.03 -3.92
C TYR A 852 34.44 1.14 -2.92
N HIS A 853 35.04 2.24 -3.38
CA HIS A 853 35.41 3.34 -2.48
C HIS A 853 34.18 4.16 -2.03
N HIS A 854 33.12 4.23 -2.84
CA HIS A 854 31.87 4.87 -2.44
C HIS A 854 31.19 4.16 -1.26
N TYR A 855 31.19 2.82 -1.23
CA TYR A 855 30.56 2.05 -0.14
C TYR A 855 31.26 2.26 1.21
N TYR A 856 32.59 2.32 1.21
CA TYR A 856 33.35 2.73 2.39
C TYR A 856 33.05 4.17 2.83
N THR A 857 32.93 5.08 1.85
CA THR A 857 32.58 6.48 2.12
C THR A 857 31.22 6.58 2.82
N LEU A 858 30.20 5.85 2.35
CA LEU A 858 28.88 5.80 2.97
C LEU A 858 28.92 5.20 4.38
N LEU A 859 29.63 4.08 4.56
CA LEU A 859 29.71 3.38 5.85
C LEU A 859 30.32 4.25 6.95
N PHE A 860 31.36 5.02 6.61
CA PHE A 860 32.12 5.80 7.57
C PHE A 860 31.73 7.29 7.64
N TYR A 861 30.85 7.78 6.76
CA TYR A 861 30.47 9.19 6.69
C TYR A 861 30.07 9.78 8.04
N GLN A 862 29.36 8.98 8.83
CA GLN A 862 28.80 9.39 10.11
C GLN A 862 29.85 9.75 11.17
N TYR A 863 31.10 9.30 11.02
CA TYR A 863 32.20 9.58 11.94
C TYR A 863 32.91 10.91 11.64
N LEU A 864 32.49 11.62 10.58
CA LEU A 864 32.92 13.00 10.33
C LEU A 864 32.36 13.99 11.37
N ASP A 865 31.27 13.64 12.06
CA ASP A 865 30.69 14.43 13.16
C ASP A 865 31.44 14.18 14.48
N HIS A 866 32.26 15.17 14.88
CA HIS A 866 33.05 15.15 16.11
C HIS A 866 32.23 15.20 17.40
N ARG A 867 30.92 15.53 17.33
CA ARG A 867 30.02 15.57 18.50
C ARG A 867 29.31 14.26 18.77
N ARG A 868 29.38 13.28 17.87
CA ARG A 868 28.87 11.94 18.19
C ARG A 868 29.68 11.35 19.35
N PRO A 869 29.06 10.50 20.19
CA PRO A 869 29.77 9.83 21.26
C PRO A 869 31.04 9.13 20.73
N PRO A 870 32.19 9.32 21.38
CA PRO A 870 33.44 8.75 20.89
C PRO A 870 33.38 7.23 20.92
N THR A 871 33.64 6.59 19.78
CA THR A 871 33.78 5.13 19.68
C THR A 871 35.24 4.73 19.56
N ARG A 872 35.53 3.45 19.80
CA ARG A 872 36.91 2.90 19.79
C ARG A 872 37.63 3.18 18.47
N ASN A 873 36.92 3.06 17.35
CA ASN A 873 37.46 3.19 16.00
C ASN A 873 37.05 4.50 15.30
N GLY A 874 36.27 5.38 15.95
CA GLY A 874 35.68 6.55 15.29
C GLY A 874 36.70 7.46 14.57
N ARG A 875 37.87 7.72 15.17
CA ARG A 875 38.94 8.50 14.52
C ARG A 875 39.55 7.78 13.30
N LYS A 876 39.72 6.46 13.37
CA LYS A 876 40.16 5.63 12.24
C LYS A 876 39.13 5.75 11.11
N TYR A 877 37.85 5.54 11.41
CA TYR A 877 36.77 5.59 10.41
C TYR A 877 36.59 6.96 9.78
N ALA A 878 36.70 8.06 10.54
CA ALA A 878 36.69 9.41 9.99
C ALA A 878 37.83 9.63 8.97
N SER A 879 39.04 9.17 9.31
CA SER A 879 40.21 9.25 8.43
C SER A 879 40.05 8.37 7.20
N SER A 880 39.53 7.15 7.36
CA SER A 880 39.18 6.26 6.25
C SER A 880 38.14 6.87 5.33
N CYS A 881 37.08 7.49 5.86
CA CYS A 881 36.06 8.18 5.06
C CYS A 881 36.69 9.21 4.12
N LYS A 882 37.56 10.08 4.66
CA LYS A 882 38.29 11.09 3.88
C LYS A 882 39.19 10.44 2.82
N ALA A 883 39.93 9.39 3.18
CA ALA A 883 40.82 8.68 2.27
C ALA A 883 40.06 8.01 1.10
N HIS A 884 38.95 7.34 1.37
CA HIS A 884 38.14 6.72 0.32
C HIS A 884 37.48 7.76 -0.59
N ALA A 885 37.00 8.89 -0.05
CA ALA A 885 36.47 9.99 -0.86
C ALA A 885 37.55 10.63 -1.76
N ALA A 886 38.78 10.75 -1.26
CA ALA A 886 39.93 11.18 -2.03
C ALA A 886 40.26 10.21 -3.19
N ILE A 887 40.25 8.89 -2.92
CA ILE A 887 40.49 7.89 -3.97
C ILE A 887 39.38 7.92 -5.03
N VAL A 888 38.11 8.13 -4.66
CA VAL A 888 37.02 8.32 -5.64
C VAL A 888 37.35 9.48 -6.59
N CYS A 889 37.87 10.60 -6.09
CA CYS A 889 38.31 11.72 -6.93
C CYS A 889 39.46 11.33 -7.87
N ASP A 890 40.45 10.59 -7.36
CA ASP A 890 41.61 10.15 -8.15
C ASP A 890 41.19 9.16 -9.26
N VAL A 891 40.23 8.28 -8.98
CA VAL A 891 39.60 7.37 -9.95
C VAL A 891 38.81 8.16 -11.01
N LEU A 892 38.00 9.13 -10.59
CA LEU A 892 37.26 10.02 -11.51
C LEU A 892 38.22 10.80 -12.40
N LYS A 893 39.31 11.32 -11.85
CA LYS A 893 40.34 12.03 -12.62
C LYS A 893 40.99 11.11 -13.65
N ALA A 894 41.38 9.90 -13.25
CA ALA A 894 41.94 8.91 -14.17
C ALA A 894 40.95 8.56 -15.30
N SER A 895 39.65 8.48 -15.02
CA SER A 895 38.61 8.22 -16.01
C SER A 895 38.50 9.31 -17.09
N ARG A 896 38.87 10.56 -16.77
CA ARG A 896 38.92 11.67 -17.73
C ARG A 896 40.23 11.74 -18.50
N GLU A 897 41.33 11.33 -17.87
CA GLU A 897 42.69 11.40 -18.45
C GLU A 897 43.03 10.21 -19.37
N VAL A 898 42.45 9.04 -19.13
CA VAL A 898 42.83 7.79 -19.82
C VAL A 898 41.73 7.39 -20.83
N PRO A 899 42.01 7.41 -22.15
CA PRO A 899 41.07 6.95 -23.16
C PRO A 899 40.67 5.48 -22.96
N GLY A 900 39.37 5.16 -23.08
CA GLY A 900 38.86 3.82 -22.81
C GLY A 900 38.53 3.53 -21.34
N ALA A 901 38.70 4.52 -20.44
CA ALA A 901 38.36 4.45 -19.02
C ALA A 901 37.22 5.40 -18.63
N GLU A 902 36.44 5.92 -19.58
CA GLU A 902 35.49 7.00 -19.36
C GLU A 902 34.32 6.64 -18.40
N ALA A 903 34.12 7.41 -17.34
CA ALA A 903 33.04 7.21 -16.35
C ALA A 903 31.79 8.03 -16.66
N LEU A 904 31.16 7.80 -17.81
CA LEU A 904 30.08 8.67 -18.34
C LEU A 904 28.65 8.16 -18.10
N TYR A 905 28.42 7.33 -17.08
CA TYR A 905 27.10 6.77 -16.77
C TYR A 905 26.45 7.50 -15.56
N ASN A 906 25.12 7.61 -15.56
CA ASN A 906 24.36 8.54 -14.71
C ASN A 906 24.69 8.46 -13.20
N ILE A 907 24.75 7.26 -12.61
CA ILE A 907 24.98 7.09 -11.16
C ILE A 907 26.35 7.62 -10.68
N VAL A 908 27.32 7.80 -11.58
CA VAL A 908 28.61 8.46 -11.26
C VAL A 908 28.37 9.88 -10.73
N GLY A 909 27.33 10.56 -11.20
CA GLY A 909 26.92 11.86 -10.67
C GLY A 909 26.70 11.80 -9.16
N HIS A 910 25.89 10.86 -8.69
CA HIS A 910 25.61 10.68 -7.26
C HIS A 910 26.86 10.31 -6.45
N VAL A 911 27.67 9.37 -6.94
CA VAL A 911 28.95 8.99 -6.31
C VAL A 911 29.88 10.21 -6.17
N THR A 912 29.89 11.07 -7.18
CA THR A 912 30.65 12.33 -7.19
C THR A 912 30.09 13.33 -6.18
N ILE A 913 28.76 13.45 -6.04
CA ILE A 913 28.15 14.32 -5.02
C ILE A 913 28.54 13.89 -3.60
N VAL A 914 28.47 12.59 -3.29
CA VAL A 914 28.79 12.08 -1.95
C VAL A 914 30.27 12.21 -1.61
N SER A 915 31.18 11.92 -2.54
CA SER A 915 32.61 12.16 -2.31
C SER A 915 32.94 13.65 -2.20
N SER A 916 32.28 14.50 -3.00
CA SER A 916 32.43 15.96 -2.92
C SER A 916 31.93 16.53 -1.60
N SER A 917 30.88 15.95 -0.99
CA SER A 917 30.39 16.41 0.30
C SER A 917 31.39 16.12 1.43
N VAL A 918 32.14 15.01 1.35
CA VAL A 918 33.27 14.73 2.27
C VAL A 918 34.43 15.70 2.06
N LEU A 919 34.80 15.99 0.82
CA LEU A 919 35.87 16.96 0.49
C LEU A 919 35.48 18.37 0.95
N LEU A 920 34.22 18.77 0.73
CA LEU A 920 33.67 20.04 1.19
C LEU A 920 33.65 20.12 2.71
N HIS A 921 33.20 19.07 3.39
CA HIS A 921 33.28 18.98 4.86
C HIS A 921 34.73 19.11 5.35
N THR A 922 35.68 18.41 4.71
CA THR A 922 37.11 18.43 5.09
C THR A 922 37.72 19.82 4.86
N TYR A 923 37.36 20.51 3.79
CA TYR A 923 37.83 21.87 3.56
C TYR A 923 37.26 22.86 4.59
N LEU A 924 35.99 22.73 4.95
CA LEU A 924 35.34 23.66 5.89
C LEU A 924 35.78 23.44 7.34
N PHE A 925 35.87 22.18 7.78
CA PHE A 925 36.04 21.79 9.18
C PHE A 925 37.36 21.06 9.49
N GLY A 926 38.17 20.71 8.48
CA GLY A 926 39.43 19.98 8.65
C GLY A 926 40.62 20.84 9.05
N GLU A 927 41.76 20.17 9.26
CA GLU A 927 43.01 20.78 9.67
C GLU A 927 43.69 21.54 8.52
N SER A 928 44.53 22.53 8.84
CA SER A 928 45.17 23.41 7.85
C SER A 928 45.96 22.68 6.75
N HIS A 929 46.52 21.51 7.06
CA HIS A 929 47.30 20.71 6.11
C HIS A 929 46.41 19.94 5.09
N GLU A 930 45.11 19.78 5.38
CA GLU A 930 44.17 19.04 4.52
C GLU A 930 43.48 19.93 3.47
N LEU A 931 43.59 21.27 3.60
CA LEU A 931 42.74 22.22 2.88
C LEU A 931 43.06 22.32 1.39
N GLU A 932 44.32 22.49 1.03
CA GLU A 932 44.72 22.70 -0.37
C GLU A 932 44.37 21.47 -1.23
N GLU A 933 44.73 20.28 -0.75
CA GLU A 933 44.44 19.02 -1.42
C GLU A 933 42.92 18.76 -1.53
N SER A 934 42.14 19.07 -0.47
CA SER A 934 40.68 18.92 -0.49
C SER A 934 40.02 19.88 -1.50
N ARG A 935 40.53 21.11 -1.61
CA ARG A 935 40.04 22.11 -2.58
C ARG A 935 40.31 21.65 -4.01
N ASP A 936 41.54 21.23 -4.30
CA ASP A 936 41.93 20.85 -5.66
C ASP A 936 41.20 19.58 -6.12
N ARG A 937 40.99 18.61 -5.21
CA ARG A 937 40.15 17.44 -5.47
C ARG A 937 38.68 17.82 -5.65
N LEU A 938 38.16 18.75 -4.85
CA LEU A 938 36.79 19.25 -5.02
C LEU A 938 36.63 19.85 -6.42
N SER A 939 37.55 20.71 -6.88
CA SER A 939 37.55 21.25 -8.26
C SER A 939 37.51 20.15 -9.32
N SER A 940 38.35 19.11 -9.18
CA SER A 940 38.37 17.96 -10.10
C SER A 940 37.05 17.17 -10.12
N ASN A 941 36.38 17.02 -8.98
CA ASN A 941 35.05 16.40 -8.93
C ASN A 941 33.99 17.28 -9.63
N LEU A 942 34.05 18.59 -9.45
CA LEU A 942 33.15 19.54 -10.07
C LEU A 942 33.27 19.53 -11.61
N GLU A 943 34.49 19.39 -12.15
CA GLU A 943 34.70 19.15 -13.59
C GLU A 943 34.00 17.88 -14.09
N SER A 944 34.01 16.80 -13.28
CA SER A 944 33.32 15.55 -13.63
C SER A 944 31.81 15.74 -13.69
N LEU A 945 31.24 16.52 -12.75
CA LEU A 945 29.81 16.83 -12.74
C LEU A 945 29.41 17.66 -13.96
N VAL A 946 30.21 18.64 -14.35
CA VAL A 946 29.99 19.42 -15.59
C VAL A 946 30.03 18.51 -16.81
N GLN A 947 31.01 17.60 -16.88
CA GLN A 947 31.10 16.63 -17.98
C GLN A 947 29.87 15.73 -18.04
N LEU A 948 29.39 15.21 -16.91
CA LEU A 948 28.22 14.35 -16.84
C LEU A 948 26.91 15.08 -17.15
N ARG A 949 26.78 16.35 -16.75
CA ARG A 949 25.60 17.20 -17.03
C ARG A 949 25.33 17.32 -18.53
N ASN A 950 26.37 17.30 -19.37
CA ASN A 950 26.22 17.35 -20.83
C ASN A 950 25.51 16.13 -21.41
N TYR A 951 25.51 15.00 -20.70
CA TYR A 951 24.89 13.75 -21.14
C TYR A 951 23.59 13.45 -20.40
N TRP A 952 23.48 13.86 -19.13
CA TRP A 952 22.42 13.41 -18.22
C TRP A 952 21.72 14.59 -17.55
N PRO A 953 20.50 14.94 -17.99
CA PRO A 953 19.69 15.99 -17.37
C PRO A 953 19.50 15.81 -15.85
N SER A 954 19.41 14.56 -15.37
CA SER A 954 19.30 14.23 -13.93
C SER A 954 20.43 14.79 -13.07
N VAL A 955 21.63 15.00 -13.63
CA VAL A 955 22.82 15.47 -12.88
C VAL A 955 22.63 16.89 -12.37
N GLU A 956 21.82 17.71 -13.05
CA GLU A 956 21.49 19.06 -12.59
C GLU A 956 20.77 19.03 -11.23
N MET A 957 19.86 18.08 -11.04
CA MET A 957 19.22 17.86 -9.74
C MET A 957 20.23 17.40 -8.68
N MET A 958 21.19 16.56 -9.04
CA MET A 958 22.24 16.09 -8.13
C MET A 958 23.16 17.24 -7.69
N ILE A 959 23.55 18.13 -8.60
CA ILE A 959 24.34 19.34 -8.30
C ILE A 959 23.58 20.25 -7.32
N LYS A 960 22.27 20.49 -7.55
CA LYS A 960 21.43 21.28 -6.63
C LYS A 960 21.45 20.74 -5.21
N ARG A 961 21.51 19.42 -5.02
CA ARG A 961 21.59 18.82 -3.69
C ARG A 961 22.92 19.10 -2.99
N LEU A 962 24.03 19.11 -3.72
CA LEU A 962 25.33 19.51 -3.17
C LEU A 962 25.31 20.98 -2.74
N VAL A 963 24.62 21.85 -3.48
CA VAL A 963 24.43 23.27 -3.11
C VAL A 963 23.65 23.40 -1.81
N VAL A 964 22.56 22.65 -1.64
CA VAL A 964 21.79 22.62 -0.38
C VAL A 964 22.67 22.13 0.78
N PHE A 965 23.44 21.06 0.57
CA PHE A 965 24.38 20.54 1.58
C PHE A 965 25.44 21.57 1.97
N GLN A 966 26.04 22.26 0.99
CA GLN A 966 27.01 23.32 1.24
C GLN A 966 26.40 24.45 2.08
N LYS A 967 25.21 24.93 1.70
CA LYS A 967 24.51 26.01 2.42
C LYS A 967 24.32 25.64 3.90
N ASN A 968 23.90 24.40 4.17
CA ASN A 968 23.76 23.88 5.53
C ASN A 968 25.12 23.81 6.26
N CYS A 969 26.20 23.41 5.59
CA CYS A 969 27.54 23.39 6.17
C CYS A 969 28.04 24.79 6.51
N ILE A 970 27.89 25.77 5.61
CA ILE A 970 28.31 27.16 5.84
C ILE A 970 27.53 27.79 7.01
N GLN A 971 26.21 27.56 7.09
CA GLN A 971 25.42 27.99 8.23
C GLN A 971 25.92 27.37 9.54
N SER A 972 26.29 26.09 9.48
CA SER A 972 26.81 25.35 10.63
C SER A 972 28.19 25.81 11.10
N MET A 973 29.02 26.37 10.21
CA MET A 973 30.34 26.91 10.57
C MET A 973 30.24 28.09 11.53
N ASN A 974 29.23 28.95 11.35
CA ASN A 974 29.05 30.12 12.20
C ASN A 974 28.60 29.77 13.63
N ALA A 975 28.13 28.54 13.87
CA ALA A 975 27.58 28.10 15.15
C ALA A 975 28.28 26.84 15.71
N GLU A 976 29.40 26.41 15.10
CA GLU A 976 30.04 25.10 15.34
C GLU A 976 29.01 23.93 15.37
N SER A 977 27.97 23.99 14.53
CA SER A 977 26.73 23.20 14.68
C SER A 977 26.54 22.04 13.69
N TYR A 978 27.57 21.65 12.91
CA TYR A 978 27.52 20.47 12.02
C TYR A 978 27.19 19.18 12.78
N ARG A 979 26.10 18.51 12.39
CA ARG A 979 25.62 17.27 13.01
C ARG A 979 25.27 16.25 11.95
N PHE A 980 25.71 15.00 12.16
CA PHE A 980 25.20 13.87 11.39
C PHE A 980 23.79 13.55 11.90
N ASP A 981 22.78 13.80 11.09
CA ASP A 981 21.36 13.63 11.42
C ASP A 981 20.61 12.87 10.31
N ARG A 982 19.30 12.68 10.47
CA ARG A 982 18.49 11.96 9.48
C ARG A 982 18.44 12.65 8.12
N TRP A 983 18.52 13.98 8.09
CA TRP A 983 18.57 14.72 6.83
C TRP A 983 19.87 14.39 6.09
N MET A 984 20.99 14.31 6.82
CA MET A 984 22.27 13.86 6.27
C MET A 984 22.20 12.44 5.72
N VAL A 985 21.60 11.52 6.47
CA VAL A 985 21.41 10.13 6.01
C VAL A 985 20.59 10.09 4.72
N LYS A 986 19.49 10.86 4.64
CA LYS A 986 18.67 10.99 3.42
C LYS A 986 19.46 11.60 2.26
N PHE A 987 20.30 12.60 2.53
CA PHE A 987 21.22 13.16 1.54
C PHE A 987 22.19 12.11 0.98
N LEU A 988 22.69 11.20 1.81
CA LEU A 988 23.63 10.17 1.36
C LEU A 988 23.00 9.09 0.49
N ILE A 989 21.74 8.71 0.75
CA ILE A 989 21.09 7.58 0.06
C ILE A 989 20.20 8.00 -1.11
N ALA A 990 19.59 9.19 -1.07
CA ALA A 990 18.75 9.65 -2.17
C ALA A 990 19.62 9.92 -3.40
N HIS A 991 19.19 9.51 -4.58
CA HIS A 991 19.78 9.93 -5.86
C HIS A 991 18.75 10.30 -6.92
N ALA A 992 17.53 9.83 -6.75
CA ALA A 992 16.41 10.08 -7.64
C ALA A 992 15.45 11.20 -7.15
N LEU A 993 15.60 11.68 -5.91
CA LEU A 993 14.68 12.65 -5.31
C LEU A 993 15.34 14.01 -5.04
N ALA A 994 14.55 15.08 -5.17
CA ALA A 994 14.91 16.40 -4.68
C ALA A 994 15.00 16.39 -3.14
N LEU A 995 16.01 17.06 -2.57
CA LEU A 995 16.09 17.29 -1.12
C LEU A 995 15.60 18.69 -0.79
N GLU A 996 14.73 18.78 0.21
CA GLU A 996 14.30 20.03 0.82
C GLU A 996 15.39 20.61 1.75
N ASP A 997 15.34 21.92 1.97
CA ASP A 997 16.19 22.60 2.97
C ASP A 997 15.93 21.99 4.37
N LYS A 998 16.95 22.03 5.23
CA LYS A 998 16.83 21.52 6.60
C LYS A 998 15.86 22.41 7.38
N VAL A 999 14.78 21.83 7.90
CA VAL A 999 13.81 22.54 8.75
C VAL A 999 14.50 22.86 10.08
N ASP A 1000 14.59 24.14 10.42
CA ASP A 1000 15.26 24.64 11.62
C ASP A 1000 14.49 24.22 12.89
N ASP A 1001 14.96 23.19 13.58
CA ASP A 1001 14.54 22.88 14.95
C ASP A 1001 15.18 23.92 15.89
N SER A 1002 14.49 25.05 16.04
CA SER A 1002 14.63 26.09 17.07
C SER A 1002 15.80 25.93 18.06
N TRP A 1003 16.88 26.70 17.92
CA TRP A 1003 17.77 27.03 19.04
C TRP A 1003 18.30 28.47 18.94
N SER A 1004 18.23 29.18 20.07
CA SER A 1004 18.62 30.58 20.20
C SER A 1004 20.14 30.74 20.12
N ALA A 1005 20.59 31.61 19.22
CA ALA A 1005 21.97 32.08 19.14
C ALA A 1005 22.36 32.81 20.43
N ALA A 1006 23.06 32.12 21.32
CA ALA A 1006 23.81 32.74 22.39
C ALA A 1006 25.17 32.05 22.48
N SER A 1007 26.22 32.86 22.33
CA SER A 1007 27.65 32.55 22.33
C SER A 1007 28.23 31.99 21.03
N VAL A 1008 28.90 32.86 20.27
CA VAL A 1008 30.00 32.48 19.37
C VAL A 1008 31.15 33.45 19.64
N ASP A 1009 32.28 32.90 20.06
CA ASP A 1009 33.51 33.64 20.34
C ASP A 1009 34.11 34.23 19.05
N ALA A 1010 34.50 35.51 19.12
CA ALA A 1010 34.90 36.33 17.98
C ALA A 1010 36.33 36.07 17.44
N ALA A 1011 37.00 34.97 17.82
CA ALA A 1011 38.42 34.75 17.50
C ALA A 1011 38.68 33.92 16.22
N ASN A 1012 37.73 33.09 15.76
CA ASN A 1012 37.88 32.22 14.58
C ASN A 1012 37.10 32.67 13.33
N GLY A 1013 36.39 33.80 13.40
CA GLY A 1013 35.41 34.21 12.38
C GLY A 1013 35.97 34.45 10.97
N ASP A 1014 37.18 34.99 10.83
CA ASP A 1014 37.66 35.49 9.52
C ASP A 1014 38.12 34.36 8.57
N ALA A 1015 38.79 33.32 9.11
CA ALA A 1015 39.26 32.18 8.31
C ALA A 1015 38.12 31.26 7.87
N HIS A 1016 37.12 31.04 8.73
CA HIS A 1016 35.94 30.25 8.38
C HIS A 1016 35.04 30.97 7.37
N LEU A 1017 34.89 32.29 7.49
CA LEU A 1017 34.14 33.09 6.53
C LEU A 1017 34.79 33.04 5.13
N GLU A 1018 36.11 33.10 5.07
CA GLU A 1018 36.86 33.00 3.80
C GLU A 1018 36.74 31.60 3.17
N ARG A 1019 36.84 30.53 3.98
CA ARG A 1019 36.57 29.15 3.49
C ARG A 1019 35.16 29.02 2.92
N GLY A 1020 34.16 29.60 3.60
CA GLY A 1020 32.77 29.63 3.14
C GLY A 1020 32.64 30.32 1.78
N ARG A 1021 33.21 31.52 1.62
CA ARG A 1021 33.21 32.27 0.34
C ARG A 1021 33.85 31.49 -0.80
N ILE A 1022 35.01 30.87 -0.57
CA ILE A 1022 35.73 30.10 -1.60
C ILE A 1022 34.88 28.94 -2.10
N THR A 1023 34.31 28.14 -1.19
CA THR A 1023 33.45 27.03 -1.62
C THR A 1023 32.21 27.54 -2.35
N GLN A 1024 31.61 28.65 -1.91
CA GLN A 1024 30.45 29.24 -2.56
C GLN A 1024 30.76 29.69 -3.99
N ALA A 1025 31.93 30.30 -4.22
CA ALA A 1025 32.41 30.65 -5.55
C ALA A 1025 32.57 29.41 -6.44
N MET A 1026 33.24 28.36 -5.95
CA MET A 1026 33.43 27.11 -6.71
C MET A 1026 32.12 26.45 -7.15
N ILE A 1027 31.08 26.49 -6.31
CA ILE A 1027 29.77 25.93 -6.65
C ILE A 1027 28.98 26.86 -7.58
N MET A 1028 29.06 28.18 -7.38
CA MET A 1028 28.44 29.17 -8.26
C MET A 1028 28.99 29.09 -9.70
N ASP A 1029 30.29 28.84 -9.87
CA ASP A 1029 30.92 28.71 -11.20
C ASP A 1029 30.30 27.56 -12.01
N ILE A 1030 29.89 26.47 -11.36
CA ILE A 1030 29.21 25.34 -12.03
C ILE A 1030 27.77 25.68 -12.39
N GLN A 1031 27.06 26.39 -11.50
CA GLN A 1031 25.68 26.81 -11.72
C GLN A 1031 25.57 27.84 -12.85
N ASN A 1032 26.58 28.71 -13.00
CA ASN A 1032 26.61 29.79 -13.98
C ASN A 1032 27.28 29.42 -15.32
N TYR A 1033 27.84 28.22 -15.44
CA TYR A 1033 28.57 27.76 -16.63
C TYR A 1033 27.74 27.83 -17.94
N ASP A 1034 26.42 27.95 -17.86
CA ASP A 1034 25.51 28.08 -19.02
C ASP A 1034 25.23 29.56 -19.43
N THR A 1035 25.87 30.56 -18.79
CA THR A 1035 25.65 31.99 -19.10
C THR A 1035 26.73 32.66 -19.96
N GLU A 1036 27.83 31.98 -20.29
CA GLU A 1036 28.93 32.55 -21.09
C GLU A 1036 29.34 31.73 -22.34
N THR A 1037 28.58 30.71 -22.74
CA THR A 1037 28.76 29.98 -24.02
C THR A 1037 27.42 29.82 -24.73
#